data_AF-A0A971P321-F1
#
_entry.id   AF-A0A971P321-F1
#
_cell.length_a   1.000
_cell.length_b   1.000
_cell.length_c   1.000
_cell.angle_alpha   90.00
_cell.angle_beta   90.00
_cell.angle_gamma   90.00
#
_symmetry.space_group_name_H-M   'P 1'
#
loop_
_entity.id
_entity.type
_entity.pdbx_description
1 polymer ?
#
loop_
_entity_poly.entity_id
_entity_poly.type
_entity_poly.pdbx_seq_one_letter_code
_entity_poly.pdbx_strand_id
1 'polypeptide(L)'
;MKKMMKSSTRQLLRTTIACLTAFLIINGPVWAISETDVLNKINTEVNTSGNTTTVDVLGNRSIIDWSNFNTDNGEVLEFIRDGGANFAVLNRILSGSQTQFDGKLLGNQGHIIVINQHGIVFGPTAEVSAHRFTASTLGLDMTDADFLDGSENFAFKTGDARGRISLAAGAEITADQIELLAHQISNSGLVVGSGNIVLLATGDEIYLASESDDIVVEIATPNVNGFNYTITNEAAGTIQNDTGKVVLAAGDTFAQALTGIQNLAYAVGDYNVEQRGSIQAAELEAGAAQQIALRPGGSTAADTVKLAAQKVELRHALDIPGDLTVDSDYHITATDNLHSGGDMSLTGHLSSVVLQGQAASDGAMTVDAGTNILMLQGASSQDAMTLTAGNLIVTYANLESQANITATAAETRSNADILAADDLTVNSDLILFGSADQTVASETANVHAAGKISKSTDGSIYIAAQNNVRLDGDITADLGGVSVIAETGTIHTGEGDALNIAISGYSDDVWDNTGADLPYKGSEGESLSKAAIVLQSGQDLTIGPDAKLNAEGRYVAPEEVSGEFPYGVDDRPAVNFLAQDALIGGYVRDKGVPSDIAIYAASTEGNVTVQTPAIYVSNNVKAGDATVVFDAYDTVSMPFLADVVATSEIEFGGFRLEVASRQCEWLEDAINGGKLPFADNPEAIEAVLGEGNYVLRGAGQNNSSISDGRQWVLENPKAFAAPLAVLEIPELMGCPVEMQAAAIELGISDDTLQMTIRNSLAMNPNIQPCDACASLVTAATILNDADGVRLAAMNQIFNTLAPADAPFTPEVSASVVTAFAQLGDQDRQYALAAEYIDAFARYVAILDTELKAPIGDPVVFALEKHGDTLMGEQANPNIAAYILSQVMPEGI
;
A
#
# COMPACT_ATOMS: atom_id res chain seq x y z
N MET A 1 -26.31 -115.17 -11.98
CA MET A 1 -25.60 -113.87 -11.98
C MET A 1 -25.62 -113.26 -13.39
N LYS A 2 -26.80 -112.85 -13.87
CA LYS A 2 -27.10 -112.56 -15.28
C LYS A 2 -27.81 -111.20 -15.44
N LYS A 3 -27.53 -110.23 -14.56
CA LYS A 3 -28.33 -108.99 -14.44
C LYS A 3 -27.54 -107.68 -14.21
N MET A 4 -26.24 -107.63 -14.47
CA MET A 4 -25.41 -106.43 -14.17
C MET A 4 -24.40 -105.99 -15.25
N MET A 5 -24.53 -106.42 -16.51
CA MET A 5 -23.58 -106.03 -17.58
C MET A 5 -24.23 -105.51 -18.87
N LYS A 6 -25.51 -105.12 -18.84
CA LYS A 6 -26.20 -104.51 -20.00
C LYS A 6 -26.60 -103.04 -19.80
N SER A 7 -26.21 -102.42 -18.68
CA SER A 7 -26.56 -101.03 -18.35
C SER A 7 -25.48 -100.01 -18.73
N SER A 8 -24.20 -100.39 -18.82
CA SER A 8 -23.12 -99.38 -18.97
C SER A 8 -22.93 -98.88 -20.40
N THR A 9 -23.34 -99.63 -21.43
CA THR A 9 -23.14 -99.24 -22.84
C THR A 9 -24.24 -98.32 -23.39
N ARG A 10 -25.44 -98.31 -22.78
CA ARG A 10 -26.52 -97.35 -23.14
C ARG A 10 -26.44 -96.03 -22.38
N GLN A 11 -25.73 -96.01 -21.26
CA GLN A 11 -25.56 -94.82 -20.44
C GLN A 11 -24.38 -93.97 -20.93
N LEU A 12 -23.30 -94.59 -21.42
CA LEU A 12 -22.17 -93.87 -22.00
C LEU A 12 -22.53 -93.15 -23.32
N LEU A 13 -23.41 -93.71 -24.15
CA LEU A 13 -23.84 -93.07 -25.41
C LEU A 13 -24.81 -91.89 -25.18
N ARG A 14 -25.48 -91.84 -24.01
CA ARG A 14 -26.37 -90.73 -23.64
C ARG A 14 -25.64 -89.58 -22.95
N THR A 15 -24.54 -89.82 -22.24
CA THR A 15 -23.72 -88.75 -21.66
C THR A 15 -22.80 -88.06 -22.66
N THR A 16 -22.31 -88.72 -23.72
CA THR A 16 -21.53 -88.02 -24.75
C THR A 16 -22.40 -87.16 -25.67
N ILE A 17 -23.67 -87.53 -25.91
CA ILE A 17 -24.60 -86.70 -26.71
C ILE A 17 -25.18 -85.55 -25.86
N ALA A 18 -25.37 -85.74 -24.55
CA ALA A 18 -25.79 -84.66 -23.64
C ALA A 18 -24.66 -83.64 -23.36
N CYS A 19 -23.38 -84.06 -23.29
CA CYS A 19 -22.27 -83.11 -23.20
C CYS A 19 -21.96 -82.41 -24.53
N LEU A 20 -22.20 -83.03 -25.69
CA LEU A 20 -22.06 -82.33 -26.98
C LEU A 20 -23.21 -81.34 -27.26
N THR A 21 -24.39 -81.54 -26.66
CA THR A 21 -25.52 -80.59 -26.75
C THR A 21 -25.54 -79.55 -25.63
N ALA A 22 -24.88 -79.81 -24.48
CA ALA A 22 -24.66 -78.82 -23.42
C ALA A 22 -23.41 -77.93 -23.65
N PHE A 23 -22.51 -78.30 -24.57
CA PHE A 23 -21.42 -77.43 -25.05
C PHE A 23 -21.83 -76.61 -26.30
N LEU A 24 -23.08 -76.76 -26.75
CA LEU A 24 -23.71 -76.01 -27.84
C LEU A 24 -24.89 -75.16 -27.33
N ILE A 25 -24.84 -74.73 -26.05
CA ILE A 25 -25.44 -73.44 -25.70
C ILE A 25 -24.44 -72.40 -26.22
N ILE A 26 -24.58 -72.20 -27.52
CA ILE A 26 -24.04 -71.11 -28.30
C ILE A 26 -24.27 -69.85 -27.46
N ASN A 27 -23.18 -69.21 -27.00
CA ASN A 27 -23.14 -67.75 -26.91
C ASN A 27 -23.73 -67.30 -28.25
N GLY A 28 -25.02 -66.91 -28.24
CA GLY A 28 -25.61 -66.28 -29.41
C GLY A 28 -24.63 -65.20 -29.82
N PRO A 29 -24.22 -65.10 -31.11
CA PRO A 29 -23.42 -63.96 -31.53
C PRO A 29 -24.14 -62.72 -31.01
N VAL A 30 -23.45 -61.99 -30.14
CA VAL A 30 -23.80 -60.62 -29.79
C VAL A 30 -23.44 -59.88 -31.06
N TRP A 31 -24.45 -59.47 -31.82
CA TRP A 31 -24.23 -58.89 -33.13
C TRP A 31 -23.83 -57.44 -32.90
N ALA A 32 -22.55 -57.14 -33.13
CA ALA A 32 -22.08 -55.77 -33.22
C ALA A 32 -22.94 -54.96 -34.19
N ILE A 33 -23.04 -53.66 -33.94
CA ILE A 33 -23.59 -52.68 -34.89
C ILE A 33 -23.10 -53.02 -36.29
N SER A 34 -23.98 -53.25 -37.25
CA SER A 34 -23.63 -53.96 -38.49
C SER A 34 -23.89 -53.13 -39.73
N GLU A 35 -23.43 -53.60 -40.89
CA GLU A 35 -23.83 -53.02 -42.18
C GLU A 35 -25.37 -53.01 -42.36
N THR A 36 -26.10 -53.94 -41.73
CA THR A 36 -27.58 -53.97 -41.81
C THR A 36 -28.26 -52.84 -41.04
N ASP A 37 -27.51 -52.16 -40.16
CA ASP A 37 -27.97 -51.00 -39.41
C ASP A 37 -27.71 -49.68 -40.17
N VAL A 38 -27.05 -49.71 -41.33
CA VAL A 38 -26.79 -48.54 -42.17
C VAL A 38 -28.00 -48.27 -43.09
N LEU A 39 -28.63 -47.12 -42.90
CA LEU A 39 -29.72 -46.63 -43.75
C LEU A 39 -29.20 -45.93 -45.01
N ASN A 40 -28.11 -45.18 -44.86
CA ASN A 40 -27.46 -44.44 -45.94
C ASN A 40 -25.98 -44.21 -45.61
N LYS A 41 -25.12 -44.20 -46.62
CA LYS A 41 -23.68 -43.95 -46.48
C LYS A 41 -23.13 -43.17 -47.66
N ILE A 42 -22.22 -42.22 -47.40
CA ILE A 42 -21.52 -41.42 -48.41
C ILE A 42 -20.02 -41.44 -48.09
N ASN A 43 -19.21 -41.73 -49.11
CA ASN A 43 -17.74 -41.82 -49.01
C ASN A 43 -17.23 -42.79 -47.93
N THR A 44 -17.97 -43.86 -47.65
CA THR A 44 -17.55 -44.90 -46.69
C THR A 44 -17.97 -46.28 -47.15
N GLU A 45 -17.26 -47.30 -46.66
CA GLU A 45 -17.73 -48.68 -46.60
C GLU A 45 -17.82 -49.12 -45.14
N VAL A 46 -18.80 -49.98 -44.82
CA VAL A 46 -19.03 -50.47 -43.45
C VAL A 46 -18.99 -51.98 -43.50
N ASN A 47 -18.04 -52.57 -42.78
CA ASN A 47 -17.75 -53.99 -42.79
C ASN A 47 -17.78 -54.53 -41.36
N THR A 48 -18.54 -55.61 -41.12
CA THR A 48 -18.65 -56.23 -39.79
C THR A 48 -18.08 -57.64 -39.79
N SER A 49 -17.18 -57.92 -38.84
CA SER A 49 -16.56 -59.22 -38.64
C SER A 49 -16.51 -59.56 -37.16
N GLY A 50 -17.35 -60.49 -36.72
CA GLY A 50 -17.47 -60.85 -35.31
C GLY A 50 -18.05 -59.69 -34.50
N ASN A 51 -17.33 -59.28 -33.44
CA ASN A 51 -17.73 -58.17 -32.58
C ASN A 51 -17.14 -56.82 -33.06
N THR A 52 -16.48 -56.77 -34.21
CA THR A 52 -15.84 -55.56 -34.72
C THR A 52 -16.52 -55.12 -36.00
N THR A 53 -16.87 -53.84 -36.05
CA THR A 53 -17.34 -53.13 -37.23
C THR A 53 -16.36 -52.06 -37.61
N THR A 54 -15.83 -52.19 -38.81
CA THR A 54 -14.85 -51.28 -39.39
C THR A 54 -15.55 -50.41 -40.43
N VAL A 55 -15.39 -49.10 -40.28
CA VAL A 55 -15.83 -48.08 -41.23
C VAL A 55 -14.60 -47.63 -42.01
N ASP A 56 -14.51 -48.06 -43.27
CA ASP A 56 -13.49 -47.62 -44.21
C ASP A 56 -13.87 -46.23 -44.75
N VAL A 57 -13.16 -45.20 -44.32
CA VAL A 57 -13.38 -43.81 -44.71
C VAL A 57 -12.66 -43.54 -46.03
N LEU A 58 -13.42 -43.35 -47.10
CA LEU A 58 -12.90 -43.17 -48.47
C LEU A 58 -12.64 -41.70 -48.83
N GLY A 59 -13.31 -40.77 -48.16
CA GLY A 59 -13.22 -39.32 -48.41
C GLY A 59 -12.49 -38.56 -47.30
N ASN A 60 -12.29 -37.24 -47.51
CA ASN A 60 -11.94 -36.33 -46.40
C ASN A 60 -13.09 -36.21 -45.40
N ARG A 61 -14.32 -36.31 -45.90
CA ARG A 61 -15.55 -36.21 -45.14
C ARG A 61 -16.55 -37.25 -45.60
N SER A 62 -17.27 -37.79 -44.63
CA SER A 62 -18.11 -38.96 -44.78
C SER A 62 -19.36 -38.84 -43.94
N ILE A 63 -20.48 -39.36 -44.44
CA ILE A 63 -21.77 -39.31 -43.75
C ILE A 63 -22.32 -40.73 -43.65
N ILE A 64 -22.82 -41.12 -42.47
CA ILE A 64 -23.49 -42.40 -42.23
C ILE A 64 -24.78 -42.16 -41.44
N ASP A 65 -25.89 -42.63 -41.99
CA ASP A 65 -27.19 -42.63 -41.32
C ASP A 65 -27.46 -44.03 -40.78
N TRP A 66 -27.70 -44.14 -39.48
CA TRP A 66 -27.86 -45.40 -38.75
C TRP A 66 -29.30 -45.60 -38.29
N SER A 67 -29.85 -46.81 -38.45
CA SER A 67 -31.10 -47.23 -37.81
C SER A 67 -30.91 -47.73 -36.38
N ASN A 68 -29.68 -48.06 -35.99
CA ASN A 68 -29.28 -48.46 -34.66
C ASN A 68 -27.80 -48.10 -34.47
N PHE A 69 -27.44 -47.54 -33.32
CA PHE A 69 -26.06 -47.24 -32.95
C PHE A 69 -25.71 -47.76 -31.54
N ASN A 70 -26.51 -48.70 -31.04
CA ASN A 70 -26.23 -49.33 -29.76
C ASN A 70 -25.08 -50.33 -29.90
N THR A 71 -24.30 -50.46 -28.84
CA THR A 71 -23.22 -51.45 -28.75
C THR A 71 -23.24 -52.11 -27.39
N ASP A 72 -22.98 -53.41 -27.34
CA ASP A 72 -22.76 -54.16 -26.10
C ASP A 72 -21.27 -54.18 -25.69
N ASN A 73 -21.00 -54.55 -24.44
CA ASN A 73 -19.64 -54.72 -23.95
C ASN A 73 -18.83 -55.72 -24.80
N GLY A 74 -17.65 -55.30 -25.26
CA GLY A 74 -16.75 -56.08 -26.08
C GLY A 74 -16.96 -55.93 -27.58
N GLU A 75 -17.91 -55.08 -28.00
CA GLU A 75 -18.05 -54.65 -29.39
C GLU A 75 -17.13 -53.47 -29.71
N VAL A 76 -16.68 -53.39 -30.96
CA VAL A 76 -15.75 -52.36 -31.44
C VAL A 76 -16.29 -51.73 -32.71
N LEU A 77 -16.38 -50.41 -32.74
CA LEU A 77 -16.64 -49.59 -33.92
C LEU A 77 -15.37 -48.80 -34.25
N GLU A 78 -14.71 -49.16 -35.33
CA GLU A 78 -13.41 -48.61 -35.72
C GLU A 78 -13.53 -47.83 -37.04
N PHE A 79 -13.10 -46.57 -37.06
CA PHE A 79 -13.03 -45.72 -38.23
C PHE A 79 -11.59 -45.66 -38.73
N ILE A 80 -11.36 -46.14 -39.95
CA ILE A 80 -10.02 -46.19 -40.55
C ILE A 80 -9.98 -45.45 -41.87
N ARG A 81 -8.86 -44.76 -42.12
CA ARG A 81 -8.56 -44.14 -43.41
C ARG A 81 -7.20 -44.59 -43.91
N ASP A 82 -7.16 -45.08 -45.15
CA ASP A 82 -5.92 -45.49 -45.79
C ASP A 82 -4.89 -44.35 -45.83
N GLY A 83 -3.65 -44.67 -45.45
CA GLY A 83 -2.52 -43.73 -45.49
C GLY A 83 -2.44 -42.74 -44.33
N GLY A 84 -3.37 -42.77 -43.36
CA GLY A 84 -3.27 -42.00 -42.12
C GLY A 84 -3.68 -40.52 -42.21
N ALA A 85 -4.42 -40.13 -43.25
CA ALA A 85 -4.86 -38.75 -43.42
C ALA A 85 -6.00 -38.36 -42.45
N ASN A 86 -6.03 -37.13 -41.96
CA ASN A 86 -7.13 -36.61 -41.14
C ASN A 86 -8.46 -36.69 -41.89
N PHE A 87 -9.55 -37.00 -41.19
CA PHE A 87 -10.89 -37.11 -41.79
C PHE A 87 -11.99 -36.66 -40.83
N ALA A 88 -13.21 -36.46 -41.33
CA ALA A 88 -14.40 -36.26 -40.49
C ALA A 88 -15.52 -37.22 -40.87
N VAL A 89 -16.19 -37.82 -39.89
CA VAL A 89 -17.35 -38.70 -40.11
C VAL A 89 -18.55 -38.20 -39.32
N LEU A 90 -19.61 -37.86 -40.04
CA LEU A 90 -20.90 -37.50 -39.48
C LEU A 90 -21.79 -38.75 -39.35
N ASN A 91 -22.00 -39.20 -38.13
CA ASN A 91 -22.90 -40.31 -37.78
C ASN A 91 -24.24 -39.74 -37.29
N ARG A 92 -25.32 -39.96 -38.05
CA ARG A 92 -26.69 -39.55 -37.68
C ARG A 92 -27.53 -40.77 -37.32
N ILE A 93 -28.12 -40.77 -36.14
CA ILE A 93 -28.94 -41.89 -35.66
C ILE A 93 -30.41 -41.53 -35.83
N LEU A 94 -31.13 -42.29 -36.67
CA LEU A 94 -32.52 -42.04 -37.08
C LEU A 94 -33.51 -43.06 -36.48
N SER A 95 -33.09 -43.79 -35.44
CA SER A 95 -33.85 -44.88 -34.80
C SER A 95 -35.09 -44.42 -34.02
N GLY A 96 -35.17 -43.15 -33.64
CA GLY A 96 -36.19 -42.62 -32.75
C GLY A 96 -36.02 -42.99 -31.28
N SER A 97 -34.88 -43.60 -30.91
CA SER A 97 -34.57 -44.08 -29.54
C SER A 97 -33.17 -43.64 -29.10
N GLN A 98 -32.97 -43.53 -27.79
CA GLN A 98 -31.67 -43.21 -27.19
C GLN A 98 -30.60 -44.25 -27.56
N THR A 99 -29.38 -43.79 -27.84
CA THR A 99 -28.21 -44.66 -28.03
C THR A 99 -27.72 -45.18 -26.68
N GLN A 100 -27.54 -46.50 -26.57
CA GLN A 100 -26.85 -47.17 -25.46
C GLN A 100 -25.51 -47.72 -25.98
N PHE A 101 -24.41 -47.09 -25.58
CA PHE A 101 -23.08 -47.40 -26.07
C PHE A 101 -22.24 -47.99 -24.92
N ASP A 102 -22.05 -49.31 -24.89
CA ASP A 102 -21.20 -50.03 -23.93
C ASP A 102 -19.91 -50.61 -24.57
N GLY A 103 -19.64 -50.32 -25.85
CA GLY A 103 -18.52 -50.85 -26.63
C GLY A 103 -17.34 -49.88 -26.74
N LYS A 104 -16.48 -50.10 -27.74
CA LYS A 104 -15.31 -49.25 -28.05
C LYS A 104 -15.49 -48.50 -29.35
N LEU A 105 -15.29 -47.19 -29.36
CA LEU A 105 -15.19 -46.37 -30.57
C LEU A 105 -13.73 -45.98 -30.79
N LEU A 106 -13.16 -46.35 -31.93
CA LEU A 106 -11.78 -46.06 -32.28
C LEU A 106 -11.74 -45.21 -33.57
N GLY A 107 -11.26 -43.98 -33.48
CA GLY A 107 -11.23 -43.01 -34.56
C GLY A 107 -10.05 -42.04 -34.45
N ASN A 108 -8.89 -42.54 -34.04
CA ASN A 108 -7.75 -41.75 -33.53
C ASN A 108 -7.15 -40.72 -34.53
N GLN A 109 -7.54 -40.76 -35.80
CA GLN A 109 -7.09 -39.83 -36.85
C GLN A 109 -8.21 -38.90 -37.34
N GLY A 110 -9.43 -39.06 -36.80
CA GLY A 110 -10.63 -38.45 -37.34
C GLY A 110 -11.38 -37.58 -36.34
N HIS A 111 -12.13 -36.63 -36.89
CA HIS A 111 -13.23 -35.96 -36.22
C HIS A 111 -14.48 -36.85 -36.33
N ILE A 112 -14.85 -37.49 -35.21
CA ILE A 112 -16.03 -38.35 -35.16
C ILE A 112 -17.18 -37.54 -34.54
N ILE A 113 -18.22 -37.31 -35.35
CA ILE A 113 -19.43 -36.59 -34.94
C ILE A 113 -20.54 -37.62 -34.79
N VAL A 114 -21.18 -37.68 -33.63
CA VAL A 114 -22.28 -38.59 -33.30
C VAL A 114 -23.51 -37.78 -32.90
N ILE A 115 -24.59 -37.90 -33.67
CA ILE A 115 -25.84 -37.16 -33.45
C ILE A 115 -26.98 -38.11 -33.18
N ASN A 116 -27.54 -38.05 -31.96
CA ASN A 116 -28.81 -38.69 -31.63
C ASN A 116 -29.67 -37.77 -30.76
N GLN A 117 -30.72 -37.21 -31.36
CA GLN A 117 -31.61 -36.26 -30.68
C GLN A 117 -32.39 -36.87 -29.49
N HIS A 118 -32.51 -38.20 -29.43
CA HIS A 118 -33.17 -38.90 -28.33
C HIS A 118 -32.25 -39.17 -27.13
N GLY A 119 -30.96 -38.88 -27.24
CA GLY A 119 -29.97 -39.02 -26.17
C GLY A 119 -28.86 -40.03 -26.49
N ILE A 120 -27.77 -39.93 -25.74
CA ILE A 120 -26.60 -40.80 -25.85
C ILE A 120 -26.17 -41.20 -24.43
N VAL A 121 -26.10 -42.50 -24.16
CA VAL A 121 -25.56 -43.04 -22.90
C VAL A 121 -24.29 -43.78 -23.23
N PHE A 122 -23.18 -43.35 -22.64
CA PHE A 122 -21.95 -44.10 -22.54
C PHE A 122 -22.02 -44.91 -21.25
N GLY A 123 -22.21 -46.22 -21.39
CA GLY A 123 -22.34 -47.12 -20.25
C GLY A 123 -20.98 -47.43 -19.59
N PRO A 124 -20.96 -48.21 -18.50
CA PRO A 124 -19.77 -48.39 -17.65
C PRO A 124 -18.54 -49.00 -18.34
N THR A 125 -18.70 -49.59 -19.53
CA THR A 125 -17.60 -50.18 -20.32
C THR A 125 -17.31 -49.43 -21.60
N ALA A 126 -17.95 -48.29 -21.82
CA ALA A 126 -17.76 -47.46 -23.00
C ALA A 126 -16.34 -46.88 -23.04
N GLU A 127 -15.66 -47.01 -24.18
CA GLU A 127 -14.35 -46.40 -24.42
C GLU A 127 -14.39 -45.69 -25.77
N VAL A 128 -14.19 -44.39 -25.79
CA VAL A 128 -14.13 -43.57 -27.00
C VAL A 128 -12.74 -43.01 -27.15
N SER A 129 -12.09 -43.26 -28.29
CA SER A 129 -10.81 -42.67 -28.66
C SER A 129 -10.89 -42.04 -30.05
N ALA A 130 -10.59 -40.75 -30.17
CA ALA A 130 -10.63 -40.02 -31.43
C ALA A 130 -9.59 -38.88 -31.48
N HIS A 131 -9.36 -38.29 -32.66
CA HIS A 131 -8.62 -37.02 -32.74
C HIS A 131 -9.49 -35.86 -32.25
N ARG A 132 -10.72 -35.78 -32.77
CA ARG A 132 -11.77 -34.87 -32.29
C ARG A 132 -13.07 -35.63 -32.12
N PHE A 133 -13.79 -35.42 -31.03
CA PHE A 133 -15.04 -36.11 -30.74
C PHE A 133 -16.16 -35.14 -30.42
N THR A 134 -17.20 -35.12 -31.24
CA THR A 134 -18.41 -34.35 -31.00
C THR A 134 -19.58 -35.31 -30.77
N ALA A 135 -20.19 -35.29 -29.58
CA ALA A 135 -21.44 -35.99 -29.30
C ALA A 135 -22.54 -34.96 -29.12
N SER A 136 -23.64 -35.09 -29.88
CA SER A 136 -24.73 -34.12 -29.84
C SER A 136 -26.12 -34.76 -29.74
N THR A 137 -26.97 -34.19 -28.89
CA THR A 137 -28.43 -34.43 -28.91
C THR A 137 -29.18 -33.31 -29.64
N LEU A 138 -28.46 -32.32 -30.15
CA LEU A 138 -28.97 -31.33 -31.10
C LEU A 138 -28.75 -31.84 -32.52
N GLY A 139 -29.64 -31.48 -33.45
CA GLY A 139 -29.43 -31.72 -34.87
C GLY A 139 -28.37 -30.78 -35.43
N LEU A 140 -27.57 -31.24 -36.39
CA LEU A 140 -26.67 -30.37 -37.14
C LEU A 140 -27.48 -29.61 -38.20
N ASP A 141 -27.53 -28.28 -38.10
CA ASP A 141 -28.16 -27.36 -39.05
C ASP A 141 -27.18 -27.03 -40.19
N MET A 142 -26.88 -28.05 -41.00
CA MET A 142 -25.99 -27.97 -42.15
C MET A 142 -26.46 -28.99 -43.20
N THR A 143 -26.33 -28.65 -44.50
CA THR A 143 -26.64 -29.64 -45.55
C THR A 143 -25.53 -30.66 -45.71
N ASP A 144 -25.86 -31.86 -46.19
CA ASP A 144 -24.87 -32.91 -46.50
C ASP A 144 -23.79 -32.39 -47.47
N ALA A 145 -24.17 -31.53 -48.42
CA ALA A 145 -23.23 -30.91 -49.36
C ALA A 145 -22.26 -29.96 -48.65
N ASP A 146 -22.76 -29.07 -47.79
CA ASP A 146 -21.92 -28.14 -47.03
C ASP A 146 -20.92 -28.89 -46.12
N PHE A 147 -21.39 -29.97 -45.47
CA PHE A 147 -20.51 -30.82 -44.66
C PHE A 147 -19.43 -31.45 -45.54
N LEU A 148 -19.79 -32.09 -46.66
CA LEU A 148 -18.84 -32.77 -47.54
C LEU A 148 -17.85 -31.82 -48.23
N ASP A 149 -18.25 -30.58 -48.49
CA ASP A 149 -17.42 -29.53 -49.09
C ASP A 149 -16.39 -28.94 -48.11
N GLY A 150 -16.46 -29.30 -46.83
CA GLY A 150 -15.48 -28.89 -45.82
C GLY A 150 -15.88 -27.67 -45.00
N SER A 151 -17.17 -27.33 -44.93
CA SER A 151 -17.63 -26.27 -44.03
C SER A 151 -17.33 -26.65 -42.57
N GLU A 152 -16.77 -25.71 -41.82
CA GLU A 152 -16.44 -25.85 -40.40
C GLU A 152 -17.33 -24.97 -39.51
N ASN A 153 -18.34 -24.29 -40.09
CA ASN A 153 -19.33 -23.51 -39.34
C ASN A 153 -20.41 -24.43 -38.80
N PHE A 154 -20.12 -25.17 -37.72
CA PHE A 154 -21.08 -26.08 -37.14
C PHE A 154 -22.12 -25.32 -36.32
N ALA A 155 -23.35 -25.30 -36.81
CA ALA A 155 -24.53 -24.85 -36.07
C ALA A 155 -25.35 -26.07 -35.66
N PHE A 156 -25.57 -26.24 -34.37
CA PHE A 156 -26.41 -27.28 -33.80
C PHE A 156 -27.71 -26.67 -33.32
N LYS A 157 -28.85 -27.29 -33.62
CA LYS A 157 -30.18 -26.81 -33.24
C LYS A 157 -31.04 -27.90 -32.67
N THR A 158 -31.95 -27.52 -31.78
CA THR A 158 -32.93 -28.43 -31.20
C THR A 158 -33.79 -29.04 -32.31
N GLY A 159 -33.83 -30.36 -32.37
CA GLY A 159 -34.73 -31.09 -33.27
C GLY A 159 -36.00 -31.54 -32.55
N ASP A 160 -36.47 -32.75 -32.86
CA ASP A 160 -37.77 -33.24 -32.40
C ASP A 160 -37.76 -33.76 -30.95
N ALA A 161 -36.58 -34.00 -30.39
CA ALA A 161 -36.39 -34.53 -29.04
C ALA A 161 -35.35 -33.73 -28.25
N ARG A 162 -35.44 -33.82 -26.91
CA ARG A 162 -34.54 -33.17 -25.94
C ARG A 162 -33.77 -34.22 -25.14
N GLY A 163 -32.89 -34.94 -25.84
CA GLY A 163 -32.09 -36.01 -25.27
C GLY A 163 -31.00 -35.51 -24.30
N ARG A 164 -30.59 -36.39 -23.39
CA ARG A 164 -29.46 -36.18 -22.48
C ARG A 164 -28.22 -36.96 -22.95
N ILE A 165 -27.04 -36.40 -22.72
CA ILE A 165 -25.77 -37.13 -22.75
C ILE A 165 -25.44 -37.58 -21.32
N SER A 166 -25.20 -38.87 -21.13
CA SER A 166 -24.82 -39.44 -19.83
C SER A 166 -23.60 -40.32 -19.96
N LEU A 167 -22.57 -40.07 -19.15
CA LEU A 167 -21.40 -40.93 -19.02
C LEU A 167 -21.51 -41.63 -17.66
N ALA A 168 -21.62 -42.96 -17.67
CA ALA A 168 -21.66 -43.76 -16.45
C ALA A 168 -20.27 -43.86 -15.80
N ALA A 169 -20.22 -44.20 -14.52
CA ALA A 169 -18.95 -44.52 -13.86
C ALA A 169 -18.28 -45.70 -14.57
N GLY A 170 -17.03 -45.50 -15.01
CA GLY A 170 -16.27 -46.44 -15.83
C GLY A 170 -16.23 -46.12 -17.33
N ALA A 171 -17.13 -45.27 -17.83
CA ALA A 171 -17.05 -44.76 -19.20
C ALA A 171 -15.82 -43.85 -19.38
N GLU A 172 -15.15 -43.94 -20.53
CA GLU A 172 -13.99 -43.13 -20.87
C GLU A 172 -14.15 -42.50 -22.27
N ILE A 173 -13.90 -41.19 -22.37
CA ILE A 173 -13.80 -40.45 -23.64
C ILE A 173 -12.46 -39.74 -23.68
N THR A 174 -11.62 -40.08 -24.65
CA THR A 174 -10.27 -39.54 -24.83
C THR A 174 -10.10 -39.00 -26.25
N ALA A 175 -9.83 -37.71 -26.41
CA ALA A 175 -9.53 -37.07 -27.69
C ALA A 175 -8.73 -35.78 -27.54
N ASP A 176 -8.16 -35.23 -28.62
CA ASP A 176 -7.50 -33.92 -28.54
C ASP A 176 -8.53 -32.81 -28.30
N GLN A 177 -9.70 -32.91 -28.92
CA GLN A 177 -10.82 -31.98 -28.71
C GLN A 177 -12.12 -32.76 -28.48
N ILE A 178 -12.86 -32.38 -27.44
CA ILE A 178 -14.12 -33.04 -27.06
C ILE A 178 -15.21 -31.98 -26.97
N GLU A 179 -16.32 -32.17 -27.70
CA GLU A 179 -17.53 -31.36 -27.56
C GLU A 179 -18.74 -32.24 -27.23
N LEU A 180 -19.31 -32.03 -26.04
CA LEU A 180 -20.56 -32.66 -25.62
C LEU A 180 -21.65 -31.59 -25.66
N LEU A 181 -22.62 -31.77 -26.56
CA LEU A 181 -23.64 -30.78 -26.88
C LEU A 181 -25.02 -31.37 -26.62
N ALA A 182 -25.75 -30.90 -25.62
CA ALA A 182 -27.06 -31.48 -25.31
C ALA A 182 -27.98 -30.50 -24.59
N HIS A 183 -29.23 -30.87 -24.35
CA HIS A 183 -30.04 -30.13 -23.39
C HIS A 183 -29.63 -30.44 -21.95
N GLN A 184 -29.11 -31.65 -21.68
CA GLN A 184 -28.58 -32.05 -20.37
C GLN A 184 -27.34 -32.91 -20.55
N ILE A 185 -26.32 -32.68 -19.72
CA ILE A 185 -25.07 -33.44 -19.69
C ILE A 185 -24.81 -33.88 -18.26
N SER A 186 -24.45 -35.14 -18.08
CA SER A 186 -24.03 -35.66 -16.78
C SER A 186 -22.87 -36.61 -16.94
N ASN A 187 -21.77 -36.28 -16.27
CA ASN A 187 -20.54 -37.05 -16.29
C ASN A 187 -20.33 -37.73 -14.94
N SER A 188 -20.35 -39.06 -14.93
CA SER A 188 -19.82 -39.88 -13.82
C SER A 188 -18.57 -40.67 -14.23
N GLY A 189 -18.13 -40.53 -15.49
CA GLY A 189 -16.99 -41.23 -16.06
C GLY A 189 -15.76 -40.32 -16.19
N LEU A 190 -14.89 -40.65 -17.14
CA LEU A 190 -13.64 -39.96 -17.40
C LEU A 190 -13.69 -39.29 -18.79
N VAL A 191 -13.41 -37.99 -18.84
CA VAL A 191 -13.26 -37.20 -20.06
C VAL A 191 -11.83 -36.65 -20.09
N VAL A 192 -11.03 -37.01 -21.09
CA VAL A 192 -9.62 -36.62 -21.22
C VAL A 192 -9.40 -35.92 -22.56
N GLY A 193 -9.15 -34.61 -22.49
CA GLY A 193 -8.64 -33.77 -23.56
C GLY A 193 -7.11 -33.75 -23.59
N SER A 194 -6.52 -33.74 -24.78
CA SER A 194 -5.08 -33.49 -24.99
C SER A 194 -4.77 -32.26 -25.86
N GLY A 195 -5.79 -31.55 -26.34
CA GLY A 195 -5.68 -30.36 -27.18
C GLY A 195 -6.21 -29.11 -26.48
N ASN A 196 -6.66 -28.14 -27.28
CA ASN A 196 -6.95 -26.80 -26.77
C ASN A 196 -8.18 -26.75 -25.85
N ILE A 197 -9.22 -27.56 -26.11
CA ILE A 197 -10.50 -27.41 -25.43
C ILE A 197 -11.27 -28.71 -25.21
N VAL A 198 -11.86 -28.83 -24.01
CA VAL A 198 -12.95 -29.76 -23.69
C VAL A 198 -14.20 -28.92 -23.39
N LEU A 199 -15.22 -29.04 -24.23
CA LEU A 199 -16.46 -28.28 -24.16
C LEU A 199 -17.63 -29.17 -23.74
N LEU A 200 -18.30 -28.79 -22.66
CA LEU A 200 -19.64 -29.27 -22.33
C LEU A 200 -20.59 -28.08 -22.46
N ALA A 201 -21.53 -28.15 -23.40
CA ALA A 201 -22.45 -27.05 -23.67
C ALA A 201 -23.90 -27.51 -23.66
N THR A 202 -24.76 -26.72 -23.01
CA THR A 202 -26.21 -26.94 -23.01
C THR A 202 -26.98 -25.70 -23.45
N GLY A 203 -27.87 -25.89 -24.43
CA GLY A 203 -28.65 -24.82 -25.05
C GLY A 203 -29.64 -25.35 -26.08
N ASP A 204 -30.38 -24.46 -26.75
CA ASP A 204 -31.26 -24.85 -27.86
C ASP A 204 -30.58 -24.73 -29.22
N GLU A 205 -29.65 -23.79 -29.35
CA GLU A 205 -28.78 -23.60 -30.51
C GLU A 205 -27.33 -23.44 -30.03
N ILE A 206 -26.37 -24.08 -30.70
CA ILE A 206 -24.95 -24.02 -30.33
C ILE A 206 -24.12 -23.84 -31.59
N TYR A 207 -23.30 -22.80 -31.62
CA TYR A 207 -22.41 -22.49 -32.73
C TYR A 207 -20.97 -22.73 -32.29
N LEU A 208 -20.26 -23.56 -33.05
CA LEU A 208 -18.83 -23.80 -32.90
C LEU A 208 -18.08 -23.10 -34.03
N ALA A 209 -17.21 -22.14 -33.70
CA ALA A 209 -16.30 -21.54 -34.65
C ALA A 209 -15.06 -22.43 -34.85
N SER A 210 -14.49 -22.42 -36.05
CA SER A 210 -13.52 -23.43 -36.49
C SER A 210 -12.06 -23.16 -36.12
N GLU A 211 -11.72 -21.95 -35.70
CA GLU A 211 -10.33 -21.52 -35.46
C GLU A 211 -10.14 -20.58 -34.26
N SER A 212 -11.20 -20.32 -33.47
CA SER A 212 -11.15 -19.47 -32.28
C SER A 212 -11.70 -20.19 -31.05
N ASP A 213 -11.27 -19.76 -29.87
CA ASP A 213 -11.84 -20.15 -28.57
C ASP A 213 -13.28 -19.60 -28.39
N ASP A 214 -13.85 -18.95 -29.40
CA ASP A 214 -15.18 -18.35 -29.37
C ASP A 214 -16.27 -19.42 -29.54
N ILE A 215 -16.93 -19.75 -28.44
CA ILE A 215 -18.11 -20.60 -28.41
C ILE A 215 -19.32 -19.72 -28.18
N VAL A 216 -20.31 -19.81 -29.07
CA VAL A 216 -21.59 -19.11 -28.91
C VAL A 216 -22.67 -20.14 -28.64
N VAL A 217 -23.23 -20.10 -27.43
CA VAL A 217 -24.42 -20.87 -27.05
C VAL A 217 -25.61 -19.92 -27.07
N GLU A 218 -26.68 -20.29 -27.77
CA GLU A 218 -27.94 -19.55 -27.84
C GLU A 218 -29.08 -20.45 -27.32
N ILE A 219 -30.04 -19.83 -26.63
CA ILE A 219 -31.20 -20.53 -26.08
C ILE A 219 -32.45 -19.87 -26.62
N ALA A 220 -33.46 -20.68 -26.99
CA ALA A 220 -34.70 -20.14 -27.49
C ALA A 220 -35.39 -19.35 -26.37
N THR A 221 -35.51 -18.04 -26.55
CA THR A 221 -36.17 -17.16 -25.59
C THR A 221 -37.62 -16.84 -25.98
N PRO A 222 -38.57 -16.86 -25.03
CA PRO A 222 -38.44 -17.41 -23.68
C PRO A 222 -38.35 -18.95 -23.74
N ASN A 223 -37.72 -19.59 -22.75
CA ASN A 223 -37.80 -21.03 -22.56
C ASN A 223 -39.26 -21.39 -22.26
N VAL A 224 -39.99 -21.67 -23.34
CA VAL A 224 -41.44 -21.77 -23.39
C VAL A 224 -41.97 -23.00 -22.64
N ASN A 225 -41.09 -23.88 -22.14
CA ASN A 225 -41.45 -25.21 -21.63
C ASN A 225 -40.96 -25.52 -20.21
N GLY A 226 -40.21 -24.64 -19.54
CA GLY A 226 -39.64 -24.92 -18.21
C GLY A 226 -38.69 -26.13 -18.21
N PHE A 227 -37.97 -26.35 -19.32
CA PHE A 227 -36.99 -27.42 -19.43
C PHE A 227 -35.70 -27.02 -18.70
N ASN A 228 -35.09 -27.96 -17.97
CA ASN A 228 -33.88 -27.73 -17.20
C ASN A 228 -32.65 -28.07 -18.03
N TYR A 229 -31.82 -27.07 -18.30
CA TYR A 229 -30.54 -27.26 -18.97
C TYR A 229 -29.48 -27.39 -17.90
N THR A 230 -28.75 -28.49 -17.89
CA THR A 230 -27.86 -28.77 -16.77
C THR A 230 -26.64 -29.51 -17.22
N ILE A 231 -25.49 -29.03 -16.73
CA ILE A 231 -24.22 -29.73 -16.79
C ILE A 231 -23.91 -30.18 -15.36
N THR A 232 -23.81 -31.49 -15.14
CA THR A 232 -23.39 -32.05 -13.86
C THR A 232 -22.14 -32.88 -14.05
N ASN A 233 -21.01 -32.47 -13.47
CA ASN A 233 -19.89 -33.38 -13.23
C ASN A 233 -20.12 -34.04 -11.87
N GLU A 234 -20.65 -35.27 -11.88
CA GLU A 234 -21.02 -36.02 -10.68
C GLU A 234 -19.79 -36.34 -9.83
N ALA A 235 -19.99 -36.74 -8.57
CA ALA A 235 -18.88 -36.99 -7.64
C ALA A 235 -17.86 -38.04 -8.12
N ALA A 236 -18.26 -38.97 -9.00
CA ALA A 236 -17.37 -39.95 -9.61
C ALA A 236 -16.75 -39.48 -10.94
N GLY A 237 -17.24 -38.36 -11.49
CA GLY A 237 -16.82 -37.82 -12.77
C GLY A 237 -15.48 -37.10 -12.69
N THR A 238 -14.69 -37.26 -13.75
CA THR A 238 -13.42 -36.58 -13.94
C THR A 238 -13.38 -35.95 -15.32
N ILE A 239 -12.94 -34.70 -15.39
CA ILE A 239 -12.65 -33.98 -16.63
C ILE A 239 -11.18 -33.52 -16.56
N GLN A 240 -10.37 -33.91 -17.52
CA GLN A 240 -8.96 -33.58 -17.60
C GLN A 240 -8.65 -32.92 -18.93
N ASN A 241 -7.98 -31.78 -18.90
CA ASN A 241 -7.35 -31.15 -20.05
C ASN A 241 -6.11 -30.37 -19.58
N ASP A 242 -5.08 -31.09 -19.12
CA ASP A 242 -3.96 -30.54 -18.35
C ASP A 242 -3.25 -29.35 -19.02
N THR A 243 -3.22 -29.31 -20.35
CA THR A 243 -2.55 -28.24 -21.11
C THR A 243 -3.52 -27.25 -21.76
N GLY A 244 -4.81 -27.44 -21.57
CA GLY A 244 -5.85 -26.72 -22.29
C GLY A 244 -7.01 -26.29 -21.41
N LYS A 245 -8.05 -25.82 -22.07
CA LYS A 245 -9.22 -25.21 -21.45
C LYS A 245 -10.33 -26.24 -21.23
N VAL A 246 -11.05 -26.13 -20.12
CA VAL A 246 -12.34 -26.79 -19.91
C VAL A 246 -13.42 -25.72 -19.87
N VAL A 247 -14.43 -25.84 -20.74
CA VAL A 247 -15.55 -24.90 -20.83
C VAL A 247 -16.86 -25.59 -20.49
N LEU A 248 -17.55 -25.07 -19.49
CA LEU A 248 -18.88 -25.50 -19.06
C LEU A 248 -19.89 -24.38 -19.35
N ALA A 249 -20.53 -24.43 -20.52
CA ALA A 249 -21.45 -23.40 -20.97
C ALA A 249 -22.90 -23.89 -20.82
N ALA A 250 -23.62 -23.40 -19.82
CA ALA A 250 -25.03 -23.73 -19.64
C ALA A 250 -25.86 -22.45 -19.72
N GLY A 251 -26.43 -22.13 -20.88
CA GLY A 251 -27.14 -20.85 -21.01
C GLY A 251 -26.98 -20.16 -22.36
N ASP A 252 -27.40 -18.90 -22.41
CA ASP A 252 -27.21 -18.02 -23.57
C ASP A 252 -25.90 -17.22 -23.41
N THR A 253 -24.81 -17.73 -23.96
CA THR A 253 -23.48 -17.07 -23.95
C THR A 253 -23.44 -15.89 -24.94
N PHE A 254 -24.30 -15.88 -25.97
CA PHE A 254 -24.38 -14.77 -26.93
C PHE A 254 -24.85 -13.48 -26.27
N ALA A 255 -25.82 -13.58 -25.34
CA ALA A 255 -26.25 -12.47 -24.53
C ALA A 255 -25.09 -11.86 -23.72
N GLN A 256 -24.26 -12.70 -23.06
CA GLN A 256 -23.11 -12.22 -22.28
C GLN A 256 -22.08 -11.45 -23.13
N ALA A 257 -21.82 -11.87 -24.36
CA ALA A 257 -20.87 -11.21 -25.25
C ALA A 257 -21.38 -9.86 -25.81
N LEU A 258 -22.69 -9.65 -25.90
CA LEU A 258 -23.29 -8.42 -26.43
C LEU A 258 -23.57 -7.37 -25.34
N THR A 259 -23.76 -7.77 -24.09
CA THR A 259 -24.18 -6.88 -23.01
C THR A 259 -23.10 -6.68 -21.95
N GLY A 260 -22.11 -5.85 -22.25
CA GLY A 260 -21.47 -4.99 -21.24
C GLY A 260 -22.44 -3.94 -20.64
N ILE A 261 -23.72 -4.30 -20.49
CA ILE A 261 -24.85 -3.47 -20.08
C ILE A 261 -25.54 -4.20 -18.93
N GLN A 262 -25.44 -3.59 -17.75
CA GLN A 262 -26.20 -3.97 -16.56
C GLN A 262 -27.71 -3.97 -16.87
N ASN A 263 -28.38 -5.02 -16.41
CA ASN A 263 -29.82 -5.29 -16.45
C ASN A 263 -30.38 -5.80 -17.80
N LEU A 264 -31.14 -6.90 -17.69
CA LEU A 264 -31.98 -7.62 -18.67
C LEU A 264 -31.26 -8.82 -19.33
N ALA A 265 -31.72 -10.07 -19.24
CA ALA A 265 -33.09 -10.53 -19.11
C ALA A 265 -33.20 -11.88 -18.36
N TYR A 266 -34.23 -11.96 -17.51
CA TYR A 266 -34.85 -13.18 -17.02
C TYR A 266 -35.12 -14.17 -18.18
N ALA A 267 -34.24 -15.15 -18.39
CA ALA A 267 -34.67 -16.39 -19.01
C ALA A 267 -35.39 -17.20 -17.94
N VAL A 268 -36.70 -17.41 -18.11
CA VAL A 268 -37.51 -18.28 -17.26
C VAL A 268 -37.13 -19.74 -17.57
N GLY A 269 -36.12 -20.29 -16.88
CA GLY A 269 -35.65 -21.67 -17.01
C GLY A 269 -34.50 -21.97 -16.05
N ASP A 270 -34.35 -23.23 -15.62
CA ASP A 270 -33.26 -23.65 -14.73
C ASP A 270 -32.01 -24.01 -15.58
N TYR A 271 -30.99 -23.14 -15.59
CA TYR A 271 -29.70 -23.36 -16.27
C TYR A 271 -28.58 -23.50 -15.24
N ASN A 272 -28.10 -24.72 -15.02
CA ASN A 272 -27.22 -25.00 -13.89
C ASN A 272 -25.93 -25.71 -14.31
N VAL A 273 -24.81 -25.25 -13.75
CA VAL A 273 -23.55 -26.01 -13.73
C VAL A 273 -23.31 -26.49 -12.30
N GLU A 274 -23.28 -27.81 -12.11
CA GLU A 274 -22.91 -28.42 -10.84
C GLU A 274 -21.62 -29.24 -11.01
N GLN A 275 -20.55 -28.79 -10.37
CA GLN A 275 -19.32 -29.57 -10.26
C GLN A 275 -19.28 -30.23 -8.88
N ARG A 276 -19.21 -31.56 -8.88
CA ARG A 276 -19.11 -32.42 -7.68
C ARG A 276 -17.93 -33.39 -7.77
N GLY A 277 -17.46 -33.69 -8.98
CA GLY A 277 -16.30 -34.52 -9.27
C GLY A 277 -15.02 -33.72 -9.53
N SER A 278 -14.02 -34.30 -10.17
CA SER A 278 -12.73 -33.64 -10.38
C SER A 278 -12.67 -32.93 -11.73
N ILE A 279 -12.09 -31.74 -11.75
CA ILE A 279 -11.66 -31.01 -12.95
C ILE A 279 -10.18 -30.68 -12.81
N GLN A 280 -9.41 -31.02 -13.82
CA GLN A 280 -8.01 -30.63 -13.97
C GLN A 280 -7.84 -29.97 -15.34
N ALA A 281 -7.36 -28.74 -15.37
CA ALA A 281 -7.20 -27.97 -16.61
C ALA A 281 -6.07 -26.95 -16.47
N ALA A 282 -5.60 -26.38 -17.58
CA ALA A 282 -4.86 -25.11 -17.50
C ALA A 282 -5.82 -23.97 -17.15
N GLU A 283 -7.01 -23.95 -17.78
CA GLU A 283 -8.04 -22.95 -17.53
C GLU A 283 -9.42 -23.61 -17.41
N LEU A 284 -10.19 -23.20 -16.41
CA LEU A 284 -11.60 -23.54 -16.28
C LEU A 284 -12.45 -22.29 -16.51
N GLU A 285 -13.36 -22.36 -17.48
CA GLU A 285 -14.42 -21.38 -17.66
C GLU A 285 -15.79 -22.04 -17.50
N ALA A 286 -16.61 -21.51 -16.59
CA ALA A 286 -18.01 -21.87 -16.48
C ALA A 286 -18.86 -20.61 -16.62
N GLY A 287 -19.83 -20.63 -17.53
CA GLY A 287 -20.49 -19.41 -18.01
C GLY A 287 -21.94 -19.60 -18.42
N ALA A 288 -22.62 -18.47 -18.66
CA ALA A 288 -24.00 -18.34 -19.11
C ALA A 288 -25.09 -18.94 -18.19
N ALA A 289 -24.72 -19.46 -17.01
CA ALA A 289 -25.63 -20.18 -16.13
C ALA A 289 -26.47 -19.26 -15.24
N GLN A 290 -27.66 -19.72 -14.86
CA GLN A 290 -28.40 -19.13 -13.74
C GLN A 290 -27.66 -19.41 -12.43
N GLN A 291 -27.16 -20.63 -12.26
CA GLN A 291 -26.36 -20.99 -11.10
C GLN A 291 -25.14 -21.83 -11.48
N ILE A 292 -23.99 -21.45 -10.92
CA ILE A 292 -22.79 -22.28 -10.84
C ILE A 292 -22.62 -22.70 -9.39
N ALA A 293 -22.47 -24.00 -9.14
CA ALA A 293 -22.17 -24.54 -7.82
C ALA A 293 -20.97 -25.49 -7.88
N LEU A 294 -19.90 -25.12 -7.20
CA LEU A 294 -18.77 -26.01 -6.91
C LEU A 294 -19.04 -26.66 -5.56
N ARG A 295 -19.36 -27.95 -5.57
CA ARG A 295 -19.85 -28.68 -4.39
C ARG A 295 -18.76 -29.60 -3.82
N PRO A 296 -18.81 -29.89 -2.50
CA PRO A 296 -17.91 -30.87 -1.91
C PRO A 296 -17.98 -32.23 -2.59
N GLY A 297 -16.85 -32.93 -2.65
CA GLY A 297 -16.73 -34.28 -3.20
C GLY A 297 -15.71 -34.41 -4.32
N GLY A 298 -15.29 -33.29 -4.91
CA GLY A 298 -14.34 -33.23 -6.02
C GLY A 298 -13.29 -32.16 -5.84
N SER A 299 -12.36 -32.07 -6.79
CA SER A 299 -11.30 -31.06 -6.84
C SER A 299 -11.47 -30.19 -8.09
N THR A 300 -11.17 -28.91 -7.98
CA THR A 300 -11.03 -28.01 -9.12
C THR A 300 -9.59 -27.51 -9.13
N ALA A 301 -8.75 -28.13 -9.95
CA ALA A 301 -7.35 -27.78 -10.10
C ALA A 301 -7.15 -27.17 -11.49
N ALA A 302 -7.23 -25.85 -11.58
CA ALA A 302 -6.90 -25.11 -12.78
C ALA A 302 -6.02 -23.91 -12.43
N ASP A 303 -5.05 -23.58 -13.28
CA ASP A 303 -4.18 -22.42 -13.07
C ASP A 303 -5.01 -21.13 -13.07
N THR A 304 -6.08 -21.07 -13.87
CA THR A 304 -7.04 -19.96 -13.88
C THR A 304 -8.47 -20.50 -13.80
N VAL A 305 -9.29 -19.88 -12.97
CA VAL A 305 -10.73 -20.19 -12.86
C VAL A 305 -11.56 -18.94 -13.11
N LYS A 306 -12.46 -19.00 -14.10
CA LYS A 306 -13.43 -17.95 -14.40
C LYS A 306 -14.85 -18.49 -14.31
N LEU A 307 -15.67 -17.90 -13.46
CA LEU A 307 -17.07 -18.31 -13.25
C LEU A 307 -17.98 -17.10 -13.52
N ALA A 308 -18.94 -17.24 -14.43
CA ALA A 308 -19.89 -16.20 -14.78
C ALA A 308 -21.34 -16.73 -14.76
N ALA A 309 -22.15 -16.27 -13.81
CA ALA A 309 -23.54 -16.73 -13.66
C ALA A 309 -24.44 -15.68 -12.99
N GLN A 310 -25.76 -15.91 -12.92
CA GLN A 310 -26.58 -15.07 -12.04
C GLN A 310 -26.25 -15.30 -10.56
N LYS A 311 -25.88 -16.53 -10.20
CA LYS A 311 -25.52 -16.91 -8.83
C LYS A 311 -24.35 -17.87 -8.84
N VAL A 312 -23.36 -17.63 -7.98
CA VAL A 312 -22.21 -18.52 -7.79
C VAL A 312 -22.12 -18.99 -6.35
N GLU A 313 -22.04 -20.31 -6.15
CA GLU A 313 -21.86 -20.94 -4.84
C GLU A 313 -20.59 -21.79 -4.81
N LEU A 314 -19.60 -21.36 -4.03
CA LEU A 314 -18.35 -22.06 -3.77
C LEU A 314 -18.49 -22.77 -2.42
N ARG A 315 -18.82 -24.06 -2.44
CA ARG A 315 -19.23 -24.82 -1.25
C ARG A 315 -18.14 -25.70 -0.64
N HIS A 316 -16.92 -25.61 -1.13
CA HIS A 316 -15.74 -26.30 -0.61
C HIS A 316 -14.52 -25.38 -0.73
N ALA A 317 -13.44 -25.71 -0.02
CA ALA A 317 -12.21 -24.97 -0.12
C ALA A 317 -11.66 -24.98 -1.56
N LEU A 318 -11.37 -23.81 -2.11
CA LEU A 318 -10.72 -23.65 -3.40
C LEU A 318 -9.28 -23.18 -3.19
N ASP A 319 -8.35 -23.86 -3.83
CA ASP A 319 -6.94 -23.51 -3.88
C ASP A 319 -6.52 -23.45 -5.35
N ILE A 320 -6.51 -22.24 -5.90
CA ILE A 320 -6.27 -21.97 -7.32
C ILE A 320 -4.83 -21.47 -7.47
N PRO A 321 -3.94 -22.14 -8.23
CA PRO A 321 -2.54 -21.72 -8.36
C PRO A 321 -2.30 -20.36 -9.01
N GLY A 322 -3.24 -19.86 -9.83
CA GLY A 322 -3.22 -18.53 -10.41
C GLY A 322 -4.52 -17.79 -10.13
N ASP A 323 -5.07 -17.12 -11.15
CA ASP A 323 -6.15 -16.15 -10.95
C ASP A 323 -7.52 -16.80 -10.73
N LEU A 324 -8.29 -16.22 -9.80
CA LEU A 324 -9.69 -16.55 -9.55
C LEU A 324 -10.57 -15.35 -9.92
N THR A 325 -11.39 -15.49 -10.96
CA THR A 325 -12.41 -14.52 -11.33
C THR A 325 -13.81 -15.10 -11.16
N VAL A 326 -14.64 -14.44 -10.37
CA VAL A 326 -16.05 -14.79 -10.19
C VAL A 326 -16.88 -13.56 -10.48
N ASP A 327 -17.68 -13.64 -11.53
CA ASP A 327 -18.64 -12.61 -11.94
C ASP A 327 -20.06 -13.12 -11.75
N SER A 328 -20.86 -12.38 -10.99
CA SER A 328 -22.21 -12.74 -10.64
C SER A 328 -23.15 -11.56 -10.81
N ASP A 329 -24.22 -11.73 -11.60
CA ASP A 329 -25.24 -10.68 -11.74
C ASP A 329 -25.95 -10.42 -10.39
N TYR A 330 -26.12 -11.46 -9.57
CA TYR A 330 -26.85 -11.37 -8.31
C TYR A 330 -25.92 -11.64 -7.12
N HIS A 331 -25.63 -12.90 -6.80
CA HIS A 331 -25.03 -13.26 -5.50
C HIS A 331 -23.81 -14.18 -5.62
N ILE A 332 -22.80 -13.95 -4.79
CA ILE A 332 -21.66 -14.86 -4.57
C ILE A 332 -21.69 -15.34 -3.12
N THR A 333 -21.63 -16.65 -2.92
CA THR A 333 -21.41 -17.26 -1.60
C THR A 333 -20.22 -18.21 -1.64
N ALA A 334 -19.22 -17.97 -0.79
CA ALA A 334 -18.16 -18.92 -0.49
C ALA A 334 -18.32 -19.43 0.95
N THR A 335 -18.57 -20.73 1.13
CA THR A 335 -18.84 -21.31 2.46
C THR A 335 -17.59 -21.85 3.15
N ASP A 336 -16.45 -21.83 2.47
CA ASP A 336 -15.17 -22.39 2.92
C ASP A 336 -14.03 -21.50 2.39
N ASN A 337 -12.78 -21.85 2.68
CA ASN A 337 -11.62 -21.03 2.35
C ASN A 337 -11.44 -20.86 0.83
N LEU A 338 -11.09 -19.64 0.42
CA LEU A 338 -10.69 -19.31 -0.94
C LEU A 338 -9.22 -18.89 -0.95
N HIS A 339 -8.43 -19.55 -1.77
CA HIS A 339 -7.05 -19.17 -2.05
C HIS A 339 -6.83 -19.03 -3.55
N SER A 340 -6.17 -17.95 -3.94
CA SER A 340 -5.69 -17.70 -5.31
C SER A 340 -4.20 -17.37 -5.24
N GLY A 341 -3.38 -18.12 -5.98
CA GLY A 341 -1.95 -17.90 -6.12
C GLY A 341 -1.59 -16.74 -7.06
N GLY A 342 -2.61 -16.12 -7.67
CA GLY A 342 -2.55 -14.86 -8.41
C GLY A 342 -3.61 -13.88 -7.90
N ASP A 343 -4.26 -13.18 -8.82
CA ASP A 343 -5.28 -12.19 -8.49
C ASP A 343 -6.65 -12.83 -8.19
N MET A 344 -7.33 -12.32 -7.17
CA MET A 344 -8.70 -12.70 -6.83
C MET A 344 -9.66 -11.55 -7.14
N SER A 345 -10.61 -11.77 -8.05
CA SER A 345 -11.68 -10.82 -8.38
C SER A 345 -13.05 -11.44 -8.16
N LEU A 346 -13.83 -10.87 -7.24
CA LEU A 346 -15.20 -11.31 -6.91
C LEU A 346 -16.19 -10.16 -7.14
N THR A 347 -17.02 -10.26 -8.18
CA THR A 347 -17.96 -9.21 -8.59
C THR A 347 -19.40 -9.70 -8.46
N GLY A 348 -20.19 -9.08 -7.58
CA GLY A 348 -21.61 -9.35 -7.37
C GLY A 348 -22.48 -8.12 -7.72
N HIS A 349 -22.81 -7.92 -8.99
CA HIS A 349 -23.34 -6.65 -9.52
C HIS A 349 -24.61 -6.11 -8.85
N LEU A 350 -25.61 -6.95 -8.55
CA LEU A 350 -26.90 -6.51 -8.01
C LEU A 350 -27.13 -6.91 -6.55
N SER A 351 -26.27 -7.72 -5.94
CA SER A 351 -26.45 -8.18 -4.55
C SER A 351 -25.15 -8.24 -3.76
N SER A 352 -25.08 -9.15 -2.80
CA SER A 352 -23.99 -9.23 -1.83
C SER A 352 -22.94 -10.28 -2.21
N VAL A 353 -21.71 -10.08 -1.75
CA VAL A 353 -20.65 -11.09 -1.73
C VAL A 353 -20.48 -11.57 -0.28
N VAL A 354 -20.61 -12.87 -0.05
CA VAL A 354 -20.53 -13.47 1.30
C VAL A 354 -19.41 -14.51 1.34
N LEU A 355 -18.39 -14.23 2.15
CA LEU A 355 -17.22 -15.10 2.36
C LEU A 355 -17.26 -15.62 3.80
N GLN A 356 -17.59 -16.90 3.96
CA GLN A 356 -17.67 -17.54 5.27
C GLN A 356 -16.34 -18.14 5.74
N GLY A 357 -15.49 -18.55 4.79
CA GLY A 357 -14.12 -18.98 5.05
C GLY A 357 -13.11 -17.83 4.88
N GLN A 358 -11.84 -18.13 5.14
CA GLN A 358 -10.73 -17.20 4.91
C GLN A 358 -10.57 -16.96 3.42
N ALA A 359 -10.34 -15.71 3.02
CA ALA A 359 -10.01 -15.33 1.66
C ALA A 359 -8.54 -14.89 1.59
N ALA A 360 -7.75 -15.49 0.71
CA ALA A 360 -6.34 -15.16 0.55
C ALA A 360 -5.97 -15.08 -0.93
N SER A 361 -5.24 -14.02 -1.30
CA SER A 361 -4.67 -13.82 -2.64
C SER A 361 -3.17 -13.55 -2.54
N ASP A 362 -2.39 -14.28 -3.33
CA ASP A 362 -0.95 -14.04 -3.51
C ASP A 362 -0.67 -12.89 -4.50
N GLY A 363 -1.71 -12.35 -5.15
CA GLY A 363 -1.72 -11.12 -5.93
C GLY A 363 -2.63 -10.07 -5.31
N ALA A 364 -3.38 -9.36 -6.15
CA ALA A 364 -4.36 -8.37 -5.73
C ALA A 364 -5.72 -9.00 -5.42
N MET A 365 -6.41 -8.48 -4.41
CA MET A 365 -7.76 -8.89 -4.05
C MET A 365 -8.76 -7.76 -4.34
N THR A 366 -9.69 -8.01 -5.26
CA THR A 366 -10.80 -7.10 -5.56
C THR A 366 -12.14 -7.77 -5.25
N VAL A 367 -12.94 -7.14 -4.39
CA VAL A 367 -14.32 -7.55 -4.11
C VAL A 367 -15.24 -6.37 -4.38
N ASP A 368 -16.13 -6.51 -5.36
CA ASP A 368 -17.12 -5.49 -5.74
C ASP A 368 -18.53 -6.07 -5.59
N ALA A 369 -19.37 -5.44 -4.77
CA ALA A 369 -20.74 -5.86 -4.51
C ALA A 369 -21.73 -4.71 -4.69
N GLY A 370 -22.80 -4.94 -5.43
CA GLY A 370 -23.89 -3.96 -5.60
C GLY A 370 -24.59 -3.57 -4.30
N THR A 371 -24.49 -4.40 -3.25
CA THR A 371 -25.09 -4.11 -1.94
C THR A 371 -24.11 -4.26 -0.78
N ASN A 372 -23.76 -5.49 -0.38
CA ASN A 372 -22.97 -5.72 0.83
C ASN A 372 -21.81 -6.69 0.58
N ILE A 373 -20.71 -6.46 1.28
CA ILE A 373 -19.63 -7.44 1.44
C ILE A 373 -19.69 -7.94 2.89
N LEU A 374 -19.69 -9.25 3.07
CA LEU A 374 -19.69 -9.88 4.38
C LEU A 374 -18.58 -10.93 4.45
N MET A 375 -17.58 -10.69 5.30
CA MET A 375 -16.43 -11.58 5.55
C MET A 375 -16.46 -12.07 7.00
N LEU A 376 -16.71 -13.37 7.20
CA LEU A 376 -16.81 -13.97 8.54
C LEU A 376 -15.45 -14.38 9.10
N GLN A 377 -14.45 -14.53 8.25
CA GLN A 377 -13.06 -14.83 8.58
C GLN A 377 -12.14 -13.78 7.95
N GLY A 378 -10.84 -13.86 8.22
CA GLY A 378 -9.88 -12.86 7.75
C GLY A 378 -9.75 -12.84 6.23
N ALA A 379 -9.32 -11.70 5.71
CA ALA A 379 -8.92 -11.56 4.32
C ALA A 379 -7.47 -11.06 4.25
N SER A 380 -6.66 -11.68 3.40
CA SER A 380 -5.25 -11.33 3.21
C SER A 380 -4.88 -11.19 1.74
N SER A 381 -4.05 -10.21 1.41
CA SER A 381 -3.59 -9.94 0.04
C SER A 381 -2.09 -9.62 0.04
N GLN A 382 -1.32 -10.19 -0.89
CA GLN A 382 0.10 -9.85 -1.06
C GLN A 382 0.32 -8.60 -1.93
N ASP A 383 -0.73 -8.15 -2.62
CA ASP A 383 -0.80 -6.84 -3.29
C ASP A 383 -2.04 -6.09 -2.77
N ALA A 384 -2.49 -5.06 -3.50
CA ALA A 384 -3.58 -4.19 -3.09
C ALA A 384 -4.89 -4.96 -2.85
N MET A 385 -5.59 -4.59 -1.78
CA MET A 385 -6.93 -5.05 -1.46
C MET A 385 -7.94 -3.93 -1.69
N THR A 386 -8.89 -4.15 -2.60
CA THR A 386 -9.98 -3.21 -2.91
C THR A 386 -11.33 -3.83 -2.59
N LEU A 387 -12.07 -3.23 -1.67
CA LEU A 387 -13.41 -3.65 -1.25
C LEU A 387 -14.41 -2.53 -1.60
N THR A 388 -15.36 -2.81 -2.48
CA THR A 388 -16.40 -1.86 -2.90
C THR A 388 -17.78 -2.46 -2.65
N ALA A 389 -18.63 -1.77 -1.88
CA ALA A 389 -20.00 -2.18 -1.64
C ALA A 389 -20.96 -1.01 -1.83
N GLY A 390 -22.11 -1.22 -2.47
CA GLY A 390 -23.13 -0.18 -2.61
C GLY A 390 -23.73 0.32 -1.29
N ASN A 391 -23.63 -0.46 -0.22
CA ASN A 391 -24.22 -0.17 1.09
C ASN A 391 -23.26 -0.48 2.25
N LEU A 392 -22.90 -1.74 2.48
CA LEU A 392 -22.23 -2.15 3.73
C LEU A 392 -21.06 -3.11 3.50
N ILE A 393 -19.92 -2.84 4.14
CA ILE A 393 -18.83 -3.81 4.32
C ILE A 393 -18.82 -4.27 5.78
N VAL A 394 -18.83 -5.58 6.03
CA VAL A 394 -18.69 -6.15 7.39
C VAL A 394 -17.60 -7.20 7.42
N THR A 395 -16.64 -7.02 8.32
CA THR A 395 -15.56 -7.98 8.58
C THR A 395 -15.58 -8.42 10.05
N TYR A 396 -15.42 -9.72 10.26
CA TYR A 396 -15.40 -10.33 11.61
C TYR A 396 -13.99 -10.72 12.08
N ALA A 397 -12.98 -10.51 11.24
CA ALA A 397 -11.58 -10.78 11.51
C ALA A 397 -10.71 -9.79 10.72
N ASN A 398 -9.39 -9.92 10.84
CA ASN A 398 -8.45 -8.95 10.28
C ASN A 398 -8.57 -8.81 8.76
N LEU A 399 -8.37 -7.59 8.29
CA LEU A 399 -8.02 -7.29 6.91
C LEU A 399 -6.53 -6.96 6.86
N GLU A 400 -5.77 -7.69 6.04
CA GLU A 400 -4.33 -7.53 5.93
C GLU A 400 -3.91 -7.42 4.45
N SER A 401 -3.15 -6.39 4.08
CA SER A 401 -2.55 -6.27 2.75
C SER A 401 -1.08 -5.89 2.86
N GLN A 402 -0.22 -6.54 2.06
CA GLN A 402 1.18 -6.14 1.90
C GLN A 402 1.39 -4.94 0.96
N ALA A 403 0.29 -4.30 0.53
CA ALA A 403 0.28 -3.04 -0.21
C ALA A 403 -0.86 -2.16 0.34
N ASN A 404 -1.68 -1.60 -0.54
CA ASN A 404 -2.77 -0.70 -0.17
C ASN A 404 -4.04 -1.45 0.24
N ILE A 405 -4.81 -0.89 1.18
CA ILE A 405 -6.21 -1.27 1.41
C ILE A 405 -7.11 -0.08 1.04
N THR A 406 -8.10 -0.30 0.19
CA THR A 406 -9.18 0.67 -0.08
C THR A 406 -10.54 0.04 0.17
N ALA A 407 -11.28 0.56 1.15
CA ALA A 407 -12.65 0.15 1.46
C ALA A 407 -13.64 1.29 1.14
N THR A 408 -14.61 1.03 0.26
CA THR A 408 -15.61 2.02 -0.17
C THR A 408 -17.02 1.47 -0.02
N ALA A 409 -17.82 2.11 0.82
CA ALA A 409 -19.22 1.76 1.06
C ALA A 409 -20.01 2.95 1.63
N ALA A 410 -21.30 2.78 1.90
CA ALA A 410 -22.01 3.76 2.73
C ALA A 410 -21.57 3.65 4.21
N GLU A 411 -21.24 2.43 4.66
CA GLU A 411 -20.72 2.16 6.01
C GLU A 411 -19.80 0.93 5.98
N THR A 412 -18.73 0.95 6.77
CA THR A 412 -17.81 -0.17 6.99
C THR A 412 -17.83 -0.55 8.46
N ARG A 413 -17.92 -1.86 8.76
CA ARG A 413 -17.87 -2.39 10.12
C ARG A 413 -16.76 -3.41 10.25
N SER A 414 -15.89 -3.27 11.25
CA SER A 414 -14.84 -4.24 11.54
C SER A 414 -14.90 -4.72 12.99
N ASN A 415 -14.84 -6.03 13.20
CA ASN A 415 -14.66 -6.64 14.52
C ASN A 415 -13.18 -6.67 14.95
N ALA A 416 -12.26 -6.57 14.00
CA ALA A 416 -10.82 -6.74 14.26
C ALA A 416 -10.01 -5.64 13.56
N ASP A 417 -8.72 -5.88 13.35
CA ASP A 417 -7.78 -4.89 12.81
C ASP A 417 -7.90 -4.72 11.30
N ILE A 418 -7.52 -3.54 10.81
CA ILE A 418 -7.37 -3.22 9.40
C ILE A 418 -5.94 -2.72 9.19
N LEU A 419 -5.10 -3.52 8.53
CA LEU A 419 -3.67 -3.32 8.45
C LEU A 419 -3.21 -3.33 6.99
N ALA A 420 -2.65 -2.21 6.52
CA ALA A 420 -2.03 -2.08 5.22
C ALA A 420 -0.52 -1.87 5.38
N ALA A 421 0.31 -2.45 4.52
CA ALA A 421 1.73 -2.10 4.49
C ALA A 421 1.94 -0.69 3.89
N ASP A 422 1.16 -0.35 2.86
CA ASP A 422 1.17 0.96 2.21
C ASP A 422 -0.11 1.75 2.58
N ASP A 423 -0.73 2.46 1.64
CA ASP A 423 -1.84 3.38 1.96
C ASP A 423 -3.10 2.63 2.41
N LEU A 424 -3.70 3.09 3.51
CA LEU A 424 -4.98 2.61 4.01
C LEU A 424 -6.04 3.71 3.84
N THR A 425 -7.06 3.45 3.03
CA THR A 425 -8.18 4.37 2.80
C THR A 425 -9.52 3.72 3.12
N VAL A 426 -10.31 4.36 3.98
CA VAL A 426 -11.70 3.99 4.28
C VAL A 426 -12.63 5.13 3.87
N ASN A 427 -13.32 4.95 2.74
CA ASN A 427 -14.22 5.91 2.12
C ASN A 427 -15.67 5.81 2.65
N SER A 428 -15.82 5.63 3.96
CA SER A 428 -17.13 5.50 4.61
C SER A 428 -17.03 5.83 6.10
N ASP A 429 -18.17 5.91 6.79
CA ASP A 429 -18.16 5.77 8.26
C ASP A 429 -17.61 4.38 8.61
N LEU A 430 -16.78 4.30 9.65
CA LEU A 430 -16.14 3.10 10.16
C LEU A 430 -16.64 2.81 11.59
N ILE A 431 -17.30 1.67 11.77
CA ILE A 431 -17.74 1.19 13.09
C ILE A 431 -16.85 0.03 13.50
N LEU A 432 -16.10 0.23 14.58
CA LEU A 432 -15.31 -0.78 15.24
C LEU A 432 -16.16 -1.41 16.35
N PHE A 433 -16.35 -2.73 16.31
CA PHE A 433 -17.30 -3.41 17.21
C PHE A 433 -16.73 -4.66 17.92
N GLY A 434 -15.42 -4.89 17.81
CA GLY A 434 -14.72 -5.89 18.63
C GLY A 434 -14.65 -5.47 20.10
N SER A 435 -14.45 -6.41 21.02
CA SER A 435 -14.26 -6.11 22.45
C SER A 435 -12.79 -5.90 22.84
N ALA A 436 -11.86 -6.11 21.90
CA ALA A 436 -10.45 -5.82 22.08
C ALA A 436 -10.15 -4.42 21.55
N ASP A 437 -8.94 -3.94 21.88
CA ASP A 437 -8.33 -2.82 21.17
C ASP A 437 -8.32 -3.12 19.67
N GLN A 438 -8.66 -2.13 18.85
CA GLN A 438 -8.72 -2.28 17.39
C GLN A 438 -7.84 -1.24 16.71
N THR A 439 -7.06 -1.72 15.76
CA THR A 439 -6.05 -0.95 15.04
C THR A 439 -6.45 -0.73 13.59
N VAL A 440 -6.30 0.51 13.12
CA VAL A 440 -6.47 0.95 11.75
C VAL A 440 -5.15 1.59 11.33
N ALA A 441 -4.29 0.85 10.64
CA ALA A 441 -2.90 1.26 10.45
C ALA A 441 -2.30 1.03 9.07
N SER A 442 -1.34 1.90 8.75
CA SER A 442 -0.43 1.80 7.62
C SER A 442 1.01 1.68 8.12
N GLU A 443 1.77 0.70 7.64
CA GLU A 443 3.16 0.46 8.08
C GLU A 443 4.18 1.43 7.47
N THR A 444 3.98 1.87 6.22
CA THR A 444 4.98 2.67 5.49
C THR A 444 4.44 3.97 4.91
N ALA A 445 3.12 4.13 4.84
CA ALA A 445 2.47 5.21 4.11
C ALA A 445 1.44 5.95 4.97
N ASN A 446 0.26 6.25 4.40
CA ASN A 446 -0.75 7.10 5.02
C ASN A 446 -1.99 6.32 5.46
N VAL A 447 -2.71 6.87 6.43
CA VAL A 447 -4.10 6.47 6.74
C VAL A 447 -5.04 7.61 6.38
N HIS A 448 -6.09 7.31 5.62
CA HIS A 448 -7.19 8.23 5.33
C HIS A 448 -8.53 7.62 5.74
N ALA A 449 -9.19 8.23 6.72
CA ALA A 449 -10.57 7.93 7.07
C ALA A 449 -11.47 9.09 6.62
N ALA A 450 -12.29 8.86 5.59
CA ALA A 450 -13.15 9.87 5.00
C ALA A 450 -14.43 10.13 5.82
N GLY A 451 -14.86 9.14 6.61
CA GLY A 451 -16.04 9.23 7.48
C GLY A 451 -15.70 9.23 8.96
N LYS A 452 -16.73 9.12 9.80
CA LYS A 452 -16.58 9.02 11.25
C LYS A 452 -16.01 7.67 11.65
N ILE A 453 -15.26 7.62 12.73
CA ILE A 453 -14.81 6.36 13.36
C ILE A 453 -15.47 6.24 14.73
N SER A 454 -16.17 5.14 14.98
CA SER A 454 -16.85 4.94 16.25
C SER A 454 -16.65 3.54 16.82
N LYS A 455 -16.56 3.46 18.15
CA LYS A 455 -16.52 2.23 18.92
C LYS A 455 -17.33 2.39 20.20
N SER A 456 -18.36 1.57 20.34
CA SER A 456 -19.26 1.57 21.51
C SER A 456 -19.06 0.34 22.41
N THR A 457 -18.10 -0.52 22.06
CA THR A 457 -17.72 -1.72 22.81
C THR A 457 -16.41 -1.46 23.55
N ASP A 458 -16.07 -2.34 24.49
CA ASP A 458 -14.80 -2.28 25.22
C ASP A 458 -13.59 -2.27 24.26
N GLY A 459 -12.49 -1.72 24.74
CA GLY A 459 -11.23 -1.57 24.01
C GLY A 459 -11.07 -0.19 23.37
N SER A 460 -9.82 0.16 23.09
CA SER A 460 -9.43 1.44 22.52
C SER A 460 -9.37 1.41 20.99
N ILE A 461 -9.40 2.59 20.37
CA ILE A 461 -9.17 2.79 18.94
C ILE A 461 -7.71 3.24 18.75
N TYR A 462 -6.96 2.54 17.91
CA TYR A 462 -5.62 2.94 17.50
C TYR A 462 -5.59 3.24 16.00
N ILE A 463 -5.19 4.45 15.65
CA ILE A 463 -4.97 4.88 14.27
C ILE A 463 -3.50 5.24 14.13
N ALA A 464 -2.78 4.55 13.26
CA ALA A 464 -1.34 4.74 13.12
C ALA A 464 -0.91 4.77 11.65
N ALA A 465 -0.03 5.72 11.30
CA ALA A 465 0.60 5.77 9.99
C ALA A 465 2.06 6.16 10.13
N GLN A 466 2.90 5.62 9.24
CA GLN A 466 4.30 6.06 9.14
C GLN A 466 4.39 7.52 8.69
N ASN A 467 3.59 7.92 7.69
CA ASN A 467 3.53 9.27 7.17
C ASN A 467 2.34 10.01 7.77
N ASN A 468 1.31 10.34 6.98
CA ASN A 468 0.22 11.19 7.44
C ASN A 468 -1.00 10.40 7.87
N VAL A 469 -1.72 10.95 8.85
CA VAL A 469 -3.07 10.50 9.22
C VAL A 469 -4.05 11.62 8.88
N ARG A 470 -4.93 11.35 7.91
CA ARG A 470 -6.01 12.24 7.49
C ARG A 470 -7.35 11.75 8.02
N LEU A 471 -8.03 12.61 8.77
CA LEU A 471 -9.30 12.31 9.43
C LEU A 471 -10.35 13.36 9.04
N ASP A 472 -11.33 12.95 8.25
CA ASP A 472 -12.37 13.84 7.72
C ASP A 472 -13.68 13.79 8.54
N GLY A 473 -13.80 12.86 9.49
CA GLY A 473 -14.94 12.71 10.39
C GLY A 473 -14.56 12.51 11.86
N ASP A 474 -15.53 12.74 12.75
CA ASP A 474 -15.36 12.61 14.21
C ASP A 474 -14.90 11.20 14.62
N ILE A 475 -14.11 11.12 15.69
CA ILE A 475 -13.71 9.86 16.33
C ILE A 475 -14.35 9.75 17.71
N THR A 476 -14.93 8.60 18.03
CA THR A 476 -15.54 8.36 19.35
C THR A 476 -15.30 6.94 19.82
N ALA A 477 -14.69 6.80 21.00
CA ALA A 477 -14.61 5.55 21.75
C ALA A 477 -15.35 5.72 23.09
N ASP A 478 -16.50 5.06 23.25
CA ASP A 478 -17.37 5.25 24.42
C ASP A 478 -16.81 4.59 25.69
N LEU A 479 -16.07 3.49 25.52
CA LEU A 479 -15.59 2.61 26.61
C LEU A 479 -14.08 2.31 26.50
N GLY A 480 -13.34 3.16 25.79
CA GLY A 480 -11.90 3.03 25.60
C GLY A 480 -11.29 4.33 25.08
N GLY A 481 -9.97 4.38 24.97
CA GLY A 481 -9.28 5.59 24.52
C GLY A 481 -9.16 5.67 23.00
N VAL A 482 -8.72 6.82 22.52
CA VAL A 482 -8.37 7.06 21.12
C VAL A 482 -6.90 7.42 21.04
N SER A 483 -6.15 6.68 20.23
CA SER A 483 -4.76 7.01 19.87
C SER A 483 -4.68 7.30 18.38
N VAL A 484 -4.09 8.44 18.03
CA VAL A 484 -3.80 8.82 16.64
C VAL A 484 -2.33 9.19 16.54
N ILE A 485 -1.57 8.42 15.77
CA ILE A 485 -0.13 8.57 15.64
C ILE A 485 0.26 8.67 14.16
N ALA A 486 0.92 9.77 13.81
CA ALA A 486 1.64 9.95 12.56
C ALA A 486 3.14 9.97 12.89
N GLU A 487 3.88 8.91 12.61
CA GLU A 487 5.26 8.74 13.12
C GLU A 487 6.21 9.82 12.59
N THR A 488 6.14 10.11 11.29
CA THR A 488 7.01 11.10 10.62
C THR A 488 6.24 12.21 9.90
N GLY A 489 4.93 12.04 9.70
CA GLY A 489 4.08 13.01 9.02
C GLY A 489 3.23 13.85 9.96
N THR A 490 2.04 14.22 9.48
CA THR A 490 1.10 15.12 10.16
C THR A 490 -0.23 14.44 10.45
N ILE A 491 -0.95 14.95 11.46
CA ILE A 491 -2.34 14.61 11.75
C ILE A 491 -3.21 15.81 11.33
N HIS A 492 -4.14 15.61 10.40
CA HIS A 492 -4.92 16.71 9.83
C HIS A 492 -6.29 16.28 9.29
N THR A 493 -7.10 17.28 8.93
CA THR A 493 -8.43 17.12 8.33
C THR A 493 -8.47 17.73 6.94
N GLY A 494 -9.07 17.04 5.97
CA GLY A 494 -9.16 17.49 4.59
C GLY A 494 -7.78 17.68 3.94
N GLU A 495 -7.64 18.75 3.16
CA GLU A 495 -6.38 19.12 2.49
C GLU A 495 -5.60 20.19 3.27
N GLY A 496 -6.02 20.53 4.49
CA GLY A 496 -5.36 21.54 5.32
C GLY A 496 -4.36 20.91 6.30
N ASP A 497 -3.60 21.75 7.00
CA ASP A 497 -2.58 21.30 7.98
C ASP A 497 -3.11 21.20 9.42
N ALA A 498 -4.43 21.41 9.61
CA ALA A 498 -5.07 21.45 10.92
C ALA A 498 -6.08 20.33 11.10
N LEU A 499 -6.07 19.72 12.27
CA LEU A 499 -7.09 18.80 12.74
C LEU A 499 -8.34 19.60 13.15
N ASN A 500 -9.50 19.32 12.55
CA ASN A 500 -10.74 20.09 12.74
C ASN A 500 -11.97 19.19 12.99
N ILE A 501 -11.78 18.10 13.73
CA ILE A 501 -12.83 17.14 14.07
C ILE A 501 -13.03 17.04 15.58
N ALA A 502 -14.14 16.43 16.01
CA ALA A 502 -14.30 16.02 17.40
C ALA A 502 -13.62 14.67 17.65
N ILE A 503 -12.88 14.56 18.76
CA ILE A 503 -12.29 13.31 19.26
C ILE A 503 -12.78 13.11 20.69
N SER A 504 -13.43 11.97 20.94
CA SER A 504 -13.92 11.59 22.26
C SER A 504 -13.36 10.22 22.67
N GLY A 505 -12.89 10.10 23.90
CA GLY A 505 -12.38 8.84 24.45
C GLY A 505 -12.63 8.71 25.95
N TYR A 506 -12.46 7.50 26.46
CA TYR A 506 -12.58 7.14 27.87
C TYR A 506 -11.29 6.51 28.42
N SER A 507 -10.86 6.89 29.62
CA SER A 507 -9.80 6.17 30.34
C SER A 507 -10.07 5.99 31.84
N ASP A 508 -9.59 4.88 32.39
CA ASP A 508 -9.64 4.53 33.81
C ASP A 508 -8.45 3.61 34.11
N ASP A 509 -7.28 4.20 34.34
CA ASP A 509 -6.07 3.45 34.73
C ASP A 509 -6.09 3.07 36.23
N VAL A 510 -6.99 3.68 37.00
CA VAL A 510 -7.13 3.44 38.44
C VAL A 510 -7.75 2.08 38.73
N TRP A 511 -8.80 1.68 38.00
CA TRP A 511 -9.53 0.44 38.29
C TRP A 511 -9.50 -0.58 37.17
N ASP A 512 -9.68 -0.14 35.94
CA ASP A 512 -9.99 -1.04 34.82
C ASP A 512 -8.85 -1.13 33.80
N ASN A 513 -7.75 -0.36 34.00
CA ASN A 513 -6.63 -0.25 33.06
C ASN A 513 -7.12 0.00 31.62
N THR A 514 -8.12 0.89 31.50
CA THR A 514 -8.81 1.21 30.24
C THR A 514 -8.29 2.52 29.69
N GLY A 515 -8.11 2.60 28.37
CA GLY A 515 -7.61 3.79 27.69
C GLY A 515 -6.58 3.46 26.62
N ALA A 516 -6.25 4.49 25.83
CA ALA A 516 -5.23 4.44 24.81
C ALA A 516 -3.87 4.53 25.47
N ASP A 517 -2.94 3.69 25.03
CA ASP A 517 -1.59 3.70 25.56
C ASP A 517 -0.87 5.03 25.33
N LEU A 518 -0.22 5.54 26.38
CA LEU A 518 0.73 6.65 26.27
C LEU A 518 2.01 6.20 25.54
N PRO A 519 2.72 7.14 24.88
CA PRO A 519 3.70 6.79 23.85
C PRO A 519 4.99 6.16 24.39
N TYR A 520 5.42 6.49 25.61
CA TYR A 520 6.63 5.89 26.18
C TYR A 520 6.33 4.56 26.85
N LYS A 521 7.07 3.53 26.42
CA LYS A 521 6.95 2.16 26.90
C LYS A 521 8.03 1.83 27.93
N GLY A 522 7.75 0.83 28.76
CA GLY A 522 8.71 0.28 29.72
C GLY A 522 9.82 -0.52 29.04
N SER A 523 10.74 -1.04 29.84
CA SER A 523 11.92 -1.75 29.32
C SER A 523 11.59 -3.05 28.58
N GLU A 524 10.38 -3.61 28.79
CA GLU A 524 9.90 -4.81 28.12
C GLU A 524 8.91 -4.49 26.98
N GLY A 525 8.75 -3.20 26.64
CA GLY A 525 7.83 -2.72 25.59
C GLY A 525 6.37 -2.59 26.05
N GLU A 526 6.09 -2.80 27.33
CA GLU A 526 4.79 -2.66 27.94
C GLU A 526 4.35 -1.19 28.02
N SER A 527 3.05 -0.94 27.90
CA SER A 527 2.49 0.38 28.17
C SER A 527 2.75 0.77 29.62
N LEU A 528 3.24 1.99 29.83
CA LEU A 528 3.49 2.50 31.18
C LEU A 528 2.24 3.06 31.84
N SER A 529 1.33 3.65 31.06
CA SER A 529 0.00 4.11 31.48
C SER A 529 -0.86 4.48 30.26
N LYS A 530 -2.09 4.96 30.48
CA LYS A 530 -3.15 5.14 29.50
C LYS A 530 -3.86 6.47 29.66
N ALA A 531 -4.25 7.06 28.53
CA ALA A 531 -5.05 8.27 28.46
C ALA A 531 -6.33 8.05 27.64
N ALA A 532 -7.28 8.97 27.77
CA ALA A 532 -8.50 8.93 26.96
C ALA A 532 -8.21 9.34 25.52
N ILE A 533 -7.30 10.30 25.31
CA ILE A 533 -6.90 10.80 23.99
C ILE A 533 -5.38 10.92 23.93
N VAL A 534 -4.79 10.31 22.91
CA VAL A 534 -3.35 10.40 22.57
C VAL A 534 -3.24 10.85 21.12
N LEU A 535 -2.64 12.02 20.89
CA LEU A 535 -2.32 12.54 19.56
C LEU A 535 -0.81 12.73 19.47
N GLN A 536 -0.16 12.10 18.51
CA GLN A 536 1.28 12.28 18.30
C GLN A 536 1.58 12.48 16.82
N SER A 537 2.08 13.66 16.47
CA SER A 537 2.50 14.02 15.12
C SER A 537 4.02 14.01 15.03
N GLY A 538 4.56 13.52 13.92
CA GLY A 538 5.99 13.59 13.61
C GLY A 538 6.43 15.04 13.39
N GLN A 539 5.60 15.78 12.65
CA GLN A 539 5.76 17.20 12.33
C GLN A 539 4.81 18.06 13.18
N ASP A 540 4.61 19.32 12.80
CA ASP A 540 3.69 20.24 13.45
C ASP A 540 2.29 19.61 13.68
N LEU A 541 1.78 19.75 14.90
CA LEU A 541 0.41 19.40 15.27
C LEU A 541 -0.41 20.68 15.46
N THR A 542 -1.34 20.94 14.54
CA THR A 542 -2.29 22.06 14.68
C THR A 542 -3.67 21.54 15.03
N ILE A 543 -4.11 21.77 16.27
CA ILE A 543 -5.49 21.56 16.71
C ILE A 543 -6.27 22.81 16.31
N GLY A 544 -7.03 22.71 15.23
CA GLY A 544 -7.71 23.83 14.59
C GLY A 544 -8.92 24.35 15.37
N PRO A 545 -9.51 25.46 14.92
CA PRO A 545 -10.56 26.18 15.66
C PRO A 545 -11.87 25.38 15.78
N ASP A 546 -12.13 24.45 14.86
CA ASP A 546 -13.34 23.63 14.87
C ASP A 546 -13.14 22.28 15.60
N ALA A 547 -11.91 21.99 16.04
CA ALA A 547 -11.63 20.77 16.79
C ALA A 547 -12.27 20.79 18.20
N LYS A 548 -12.67 19.61 18.66
CA LYS A 548 -13.15 19.38 20.02
C LYS A 548 -12.49 18.13 20.60
N LEU A 549 -11.88 18.25 21.78
CA LEU A 549 -11.31 17.10 22.49
C LEU A 549 -12.17 16.84 23.74
N ASN A 550 -12.74 15.63 23.85
CA ASN A 550 -13.57 15.23 24.99
C ASN A 550 -12.98 13.97 25.65
N ALA A 551 -12.27 14.16 26.76
CA ALA A 551 -11.79 13.06 27.57
C ALA A 551 -12.74 12.81 28.74
N GLU A 552 -13.23 11.59 28.83
CA GLU A 552 -14.02 11.12 29.97
C GLU A 552 -13.21 10.08 30.74
N GLY A 553 -13.37 10.03 32.05
CA GLY A 553 -12.59 9.05 32.79
C GLY A 553 -12.60 9.21 34.28
N ARG A 554 -11.66 8.52 34.92
CA ARG A 554 -11.41 8.58 36.35
C ARG A 554 -9.94 8.84 36.56
N TYR A 555 -9.63 10.06 36.99
CA TYR A 555 -8.27 10.56 37.10
C TYR A 555 -7.95 10.87 38.56
N VAL A 556 -6.93 10.21 39.12
CA VAL A 556 -6.52 10.33 40.52
C VAL A 556 -5.01 10.27 40.64
N ALA A 557 -4.37 11.40 40.95
CA ALA A 557 -2.94 11.42 41.24
C ALA A 557 -2.62 10.76 42.61
N PRO A 558 -1.43 10.16 42.81
CA PRO A 558 -1.02 9.51 44.07
C PRO A 558 -1.16 10.36 45.32
N GLU A 559 -1.05 11.69 45.19
CA GLU A 559 -1.15 12.64 46.30
C GLU A 559 -2.61 12.96 46.69
N GLU A 560 -3.56 12.61 45.83
CA GLU A 560 -4.99 12.90 45.96
C GLU A 560 -5.80 11.65 46.37
N VAL A 561 -5.12 10.53 46.55
CA VAL A 561 -5.71 9.26 46.98
C VAL A 561 -6.41 9.45 48.33
N SER A 562 -7.72 9.23 48.32
CA SER A 562 -8.56 9.20 49.52
C SER A 562 -9.10 7.80 49.78
N GLY A 563 -9.74 7.57 50.93
CA GLY A 563 -10.20 6.23 51.34
C GLY A 563 -11.23 5.55 50.42
N GLU A 564 -11.71 6.24 49.37
CA GLU A 564 -12.58 5.69 48.32
C GLU A 564 -11.80 5.02 47.16
N PHE A 565 -10.48 5.25 47.04
CA PHE A 565 -9.65 4.78 45.92
C PHE A 565 -8.50 3.86 46.38
N PRO A 566 -8.15 2.81 45.62
CA PRO A 566 -7.14 1.83 46.02
C PRO A 566 -5.69 2.33 45.89
N TYR A 567 -5.40 3.22 44.92
CA TYR A 567 -4.12 3.88 44.64
C TYR A 567 -4.35 5.04 43.64
N GLY A 568 -3.31 5.80 43.32
CA GLY A 568 -3.32 6.84 42.30
C GLY A 568 -2.25 6.58 41.23
N VAL A 569 -2.37 7.27 40.10
CA VAL A 569 -1.62 7.05 38.85
C VAL A 569 -0.68 8.22 38.56
N ASP A 570 0.56 7.92 38.15
CA ASP A 570 1.58 8.92 37.81
C ASP A 570 2.20 8.63 36.44
N ASP A 571 1.70 9.33 35.43
CA ASP A 571 1.96 9.12 34.00
C ASP A 571 3.17 9.85 33.50
N ARG A 572 3.84 10.62 34.37
CA ARG A 572 5.06 11.34 34.00
C ARG A 572 6.08 10.42 33.29
N PRO A 573 6.38 9.20 33.76
CA PRO A 573 7.25 8.28 33.01
C PRO A 573 6.73 7.94 31.61
N ALA A 574 5.41 7.81 31.44
CA ALA A 574 4.74 7.41 30.20
C ALA A 574 4.72 8.52 29.12
N VAL A 575 5.07 9.75 29.50
CA VAL A 575 5.28 10.89 28.59
C VAL A 575 6.72 11.45 28.67
N ASN A 576 7.66 10.67 29.21
CA ASN A 576 9.06 11.04 29.38
C ASN A 576 9.30 12.31 30.23
N PHE A 577 8.43 12.56 31.20
CA PHE A 577 8.63 13.57 32.22
C PHE A 577 9.45 13.00 33.39
N LEU A 578 10.12 13.90 34.09
CA LEU A 578 10.90 13.55 35.26
C LEU A 578 9.98 13.06 36.39
N ALA A 579 10.18 11.81 36.84
CA ALA A 579 9.38 11.20 37.90
C ALA A 579 9.97 11.35 39.32
N GLN A 580 11.24 11.77 39.41
CA GLN A 580 11.95 12.04 40.66
C GLN A 580 12.97 13.15 40.46
N ASP A 581 13.16 14.02 41.45
CA ASP A 581 14.17 15.08 41.38
C ASP A 581 15.53 14.49 41.00
N ALA A 582 16.20 15.15 40.07
CA ALA A 582 17.45 14.64 39.51
C ALA A 582 18.44 15.77 39.26
N LEU A 583 19.74 15.43 39.35
CA LEU A 583 20.82 16.31 38.95
C LEU A 583 21.07 16.13 37.44
N ILE A 584 20.58 17.07 36.62
CA ILE A 584 20.69 17.05 35.16
C ILE A 584 21.35 18.34 34.68
N GLY A 585 22.37 18.24 33.83
CA GLY A 585 23.15 19.39 33.38
C GLY A 585 23.85 20.15 34.50
N GLY A 586 24.06 19.53 35.67
CA GLY A 586 24.67 20.17 36.85
C GLY A 586 23.70 20.89 37.78
N TYR A 587 22.39 20.86 37.50
CA TYR A 587 21.36 21.50 38.32
C TYR A 587 20.36 20.47 38.83
N VAL A 588 19.85 20.69 40.05
CA VAL A 588 18.72 19.90 40.56
C VAL A 588 17.48 20.36 39.83
N ARG A 589 16.79 19.42 39.18
CA ARG A 589 15.55 19.66 38.42
C ARG A 589 14.36 19.11 39.18
N ASP A 590 13.30 19.91 39.29
CA ASP A 590 12.06 19.51 39.93
C ASP A 590 11.21 18.66 38.96
N LYS A 591 10.74 17.54 39.49
CA LYS A 591 9.81 16.61 38.83
C LYS A 591 8.38 17.16 38.73
N GLY A 592 8.02 18.12 39.60
CA GLY A 592 6.66 18.62 39.77
C GLY A 592 5.75 17.64 40.52
N VAL A 593 4.44 17.91 40.48
CA VAL A 593 3.44 17.02 41.08
C VAL A 593 3.15 15.81 40.18
N PRO A 594 2.78 14.65 40.74
CA PRO A 594 2.30 13.48 39.97
C PRO A 594 1.10 13.82 39.08
N SER A 595 1.04 13.22 37.89
CA SER A 595 0.02 13.52 36.88
C SER A 595 -0.70 12.29 36.38
N ASP A 596 -2.01 12.35 36.31
CA ASP A 596 -2.87 11.35 35.65
C ASP A 596 -3.46 12.01 34.41
N ILE A 597 -3.03 11.56 33.23
CA ILE A 597 -3.18 12.24 31.95
C ILE A 597 -4.47 11.80 31.27
N ALA A 598 -5.38 12.75 31.07
CA ALA A 598 -6.59 12.56 30.29
C ALA A 598 -6.32 12.72 28.79
N ILE A 599 -5.53 13.73 28.41
CA ILE A 599 -5.22 14.07 27.03
C ILE A 599 -3.73 14.33 26.90
N TYR A 600 -3.08 13.62 25.98
CA TYR A 600 -1.71 13.89 25.53
C TYR A 600 -1.73 14.27 24.06
N ALA A 601 -1.23 15.46 23.72
CA ALA A 601 -1.10 15.91 22.34
C ALA A 601 0.32 16.43 22.09
N ALA A 602 1.02 15.86 21.12
CA ALA A 602 2.43 16.10 20.93
C ALA A 602 2.89 16.21 19.48
N SER A 603 4.01 16.91 19.31
CA SER A 603 4.82 16.92 18.09
C SER A 603 6.25 16.50 18.41
N THR A 604 6.79 15.51 17.69
CA THR A 604 8.12 14.95 17.99
C THR A 604 9.27 15.77 17.39
N GLU A 605 9.05 16.46 16.27
CA GLU A 605 10.04 17.33 15.61
C GLU A 605 9.58 18.78 15.39
N GLY A 606 8.30 19.09 15.63
CA GLY A 606 7.69 20.38 15.33
C GLY A 606 7.03 21.10 16.50
N ASN A 607 6.06 21.93 16.15
CA ASN A 607 5.28 22.77 17.05
C ASN A 607 3.94 22.14 17.40
N VAL A 608 3.36 22.55 18.53
CA VAL A 608 1.97 22.27 18.86
C VAL A 608 1.19 23.59 18.92
N THR A 609 0.22 23.76 18.03
CA THR A 609 -0.64 24.96 18.00
C THR A 609 -2.08 24.58 18.34
N VAL A 610 -2.66 25.21 19.36
CA VAL A 610 -4.03 24.97 19.82
C VAL A 610 -4.88 26.20 19.56
N GLN A 611 -5.82 26.11 18.61
CA GLN A 611 -6.66 27.23 18.16
C GLN A 611 -8.11 27.15 18.66
N THR A 612 -8.46 26.10 19.41
CA THR A 612 -9.80 25.86 19.94
C THR A 612 -9.83 25.99 21.48
N PRO A 613 -10.89 26.60 22.05
CA PRO A 613 -11.16 26.52 23.48
C PRO A 613 -11.92 25.23 23.87
N ALA A 614 -12.35 24.40 22.91
CA ALA A 614 -13.24 23.26 23.12
C ALA A 614 -12.53 21.99 23.60
N ILE A 615 -11.84 22.09 24.74
CA ILE A 615 -11.14 20.97 25.40
C ILE A 615 -11.88 20.66 26.69
N TYR A 616 -12.45 19.46 26.77
CA TYR A 616 -13.30 19.01 27.86
C TYR A 616 -12.69 17.79 28.52
N VAL A 617 -12.60 17.84 29.85
CA VAL A 617 -12.22 16.69 30.66
C VAL A 617 -13.30 16.47 31.72
N SER A 618 -13.98 15.33 31.63
CA SER A 618 -14.97 14.91 32.62
C SER A 618 -14.35 13.89 33.55
N ASN A 619 -13.85 14.35 34.71
CA ASN A 619 -13.43 13.47 35.77
C ASN A 619 -14.66 12.96 36.56
N ASN A 620 -14.97 11.68 36.43
CA ASN A 620 -16.07 11.02 37.13
C ASN A 620 -15.77 10.77 38.63
N VAL A 621 -14.60 11.21 39.10
CA VAL A 621 -14.16 11.22 40.49
C VAL A 621 -14.20 12.65 41.05
N LYS A 622 -14.69 12.85 42.29
CA LYS A 622 -14.73 14.17 42.95
C LYS A 622 -13.37 14.65 43.50
N ALA A 623 -12.36 13.80 43.50
CA ALA A 623 -11.08 14.00 44.15
C ALA A 623 -9.95 13.75 43.15
N GLY A 624 -9.62 14.77 42.36
CA GLY A 624 -8.39 14.83 41.60
C GLY A 624 -8.48 15.70 40.35
N ASP A 625 -7.40 16.42 40.06
CA ASP A 625 -7.30 17.23 38.83
C ASP A 625 -6.67 16.37 37.72
N ALA A 626 -7.49 16.01 36.73
CA ALA A 626 -7.03 15.36 35.51
C ALA A 626 -6.01 16.25 34.78
N THR A 627 -5.05 15.67 34.07
CA THR A 627 -3.98 16.41 33.40
C THR A 627 -4.16 16.42 31.87
N VAL A 628 -4.02 17.59 31.26
CA VAL A 628 -3.90 17.77 29.81
C VAL A 628 -2.48 18.21 29.50
N VAL A 629 -1.84 17.52 28.56
CA VAL A 629 -0.45 17.77 28.17
C VAL A 629 -0.38 18.19 26.70
N PHE A 630 0.27 19.33 26.46
CA PHE A 630 0.74 19.72 25.13
C PHE A 630 2.27 19.71 25.09
N ASP A 631 2.84 18.76 24.35
CA ASP A 631 4.29 18.52 24.29
C ASP A 631 4.82 18.79 22.88
N ALA A 632 5.49 19.93 22.69
CA ALA A 632 6.12 20.26 21.43
C ALA A 632 7.63 19.98 21.48
N TYR A 633 8.19 19.61 20.34
CA TYR A 633 9.63 19.68 20.16
C TYR A 633 10.11 21.11 20.36
N ASP A 634 9.57 22.07 19.59
CA ASP A 634 9.99 23.47 19.63
C ASP A 634 9.06 24.40 20.42
N THR A 635 7.88 24.72 19.89
CA THR A 635 6.98 25.73 20.49
C THR A 635 5.57 25.20 20.72
N VAL A 636 4.98 25.56 21.85
CA VAL A 636 3.54 25.44 22.11
C VAL A 636 2.89 26.82 21.99
N SER A 637 1.80 26.93 21.24
CA SER A 637 1.07 28.19 21.06
C SER A 637 -0.44 28.03 21.27
N MET A 638 -1.05 29.02 21.93
CA MET A 638 -2.48 29.08 22.23
C MET A 638 -3.06 30.45 21.87
N PRO A 639 -3.15 30.78 20.57
CA PRO A 639 -3.53 32.13 20.11
C PRO A 639 -4.91 32.58 20.60
N PHE A 640 -5.85 31.65 20.84
CA PHE A 640 -7.20 32.00 21.32
C PHE A 640 -7.20 32.65 22.72
N LEU A 641 -6.12 32.50 23.49
CA LEU A 641 -5.98 33.10 24.82
C LEU A 641 -5.46 34.55 24.77
N ALA A 642 -4.97 35.04 23.63
CA ALA A 642 -4.38 36.38 23.52
C ALA A 642 -5.39 37.52 23.75
N ASP A 643 -6.67 37.26 23.53
CA ASP A 643 -7.78 38.23 23.66
C ASP A 643 -8.60 38.06 24.95
N VAL A 644 -8.07 37.40 26.00
CA VAL A 644 -8.78 37.19 27.29
C VAL A 644 -8.87 38.51 28.08
N VAL A 645 -9.65 39.45 27.55
CA VAL A 645 -10.17 40.63 28.24
C VAL A 645 -11.68 40.65 28.00
N ALA A 646 -12.40 40.02 28.93
CA ALA A 646 -13.83 40.19 29.20
C ALA A 646 -14.83 39.76 28.09
N THR A 647 -15.83 38.99 28.53
CA THR A 647 -17.18 38.82 27.94
C THR A 647 -17.47 37.63 27.01
N SER A 648 -17.36 36.40 27.53
CA SER A 648 -18.35 35.31 27.38
C SER A 648 -17.83 34.06 28.11
N GLU A 649 -18.71 33.12 28.45
CA GLU A 649 -18.38 31.82 29.08
C GLU A 649 -17.28 31.09 28.30
N ILE A 650 -16.01 31.24 28.68
CA ILE A 650 -14.93 30.37 28.22
C ILE A 650 -15.00 29.14 29.13
N GLU A 651 -15.55 28.03 28.63
CA GLU A 651 -15.55 26.72 29.31
C GLU A 651 -14.19 25.99 29.10
N PHE A 652 -13.09 26.69 29.34
CA PHE A 652 -11.73 26.13 29.35
C PHE A 652 -11.29 26.03 30.82
N GLY A 653 -11.35 24.84 31.40
CA GLY A 653 -11.02 24.62 32.82
C GLY A 653 -11.62 23.33 33.39
N GLY A 654 -11.19 22.95 34.60
CA GLY A 654 -11.56 21.68 35.23
C GLY A 654 -10.49 20.58 35.12
N PHE A 655 -9.29 20.93 34.65
CA PHE A 655 -8.12 20.08 34.55
C PHE A 655 -6.84 20.90 34.80
N ARG A 656 -5.75 20.24 35.15
CA ARG A 656 -4.40 20.81 35.17
C ARG A 656 -3.83 20.78 33.75
N LEU A 657 -3.28 21.91 33.30
CA LEU A 657 -2.62 22.04 32.02
C LEU A 657 -1.10 22.05 32.19
N GLU A 658 -0.43 21.14 31.50
CA GLU A 658 1.03 21.11 31.43
C GLU A 658 1.47 21.32 29.97
N VAL A 659 2.23 22.38 29.73
CA VAL A 659 2.78 22.70 28.41
C VAL A 659 4.28 22.50 28.42
N ALA A 660 4.79 21.84 27.39
CA ALA A 660 6.17 21.40 27.36
C ALA A 660 6.84 21.76 26.03
N SER A 661 8.06 22.29 26.11
CA SER A 661 8.95 22.48 24.97
C SER A 661 10.22 21.69 25.22
N ARG A 662 10.55 20.75 24.34
CA ARG A 662 11.76 19.93 24.48
C ARG A 662 13.03 20.77 24.34
N GLN A 663 12.94 21.91 23.66
CA GLN A 663 14.05 22.82 23.46
C GLN A 663 14.34 23.73 24.66
N CYS A 664 13.33 24.09 25.46
CA CYS A 664 13.49 24.98 26.62
C CYS A 664 14.24 24.29 27.78
N GLU A 665 15.28 24.93 28.32
CA GLU A 665 15.94 24.47 29.56
C GLU A 665 15.40 25.20 30.79
N TRP A 666 15.19 26.52 30.65
CA TRP A 666 14.80 27.43 31.73
C TRP A 666 13.54 28.22 31.40
N LEU A 667 12.91 28.77 32.45
CA LEU A 667 11.76 29.67 32.30
C LEU A 667 12.12 30.92 31.46
N GLU A 668 13.32 31.46 31.64
CA GLU A 668 13.81 32.61 30.87
C GLU A 668 13.94 32.30 29.36
N ASP A 669 14.34 31.08 29.00
CA ASP A 669 14.42 30.64 27.59
C ASP A 669 13.03 30.58 26.96
N ALA A 670 12.05 30.08 27.71
CA ALA A 670 10.67 30.03 27.26
C ALA A 670 10.10 31.43 27.00
N ILE A 671 10.41 32.39 27.89
CA ILE A 671 10.01 33.80 27.76
C ILE A 671 10.70 34.47 26.57
N ASN A 672 12.04 34.44 26.54
CA ASN A 672 12.82 35.14 25.52
C ASN A 672 12.64 34.55 24.13
N GLY A 673 12.43 33.23 24.04
CA GLY A 673 12.19 32.52 22.80
C GLY A 673 10.73 32.49 22.36
N GLY A 674 9.78 32.94 23.20
CA GLY A 674 8.34 32.84 22.93
C GLY A 674 7.85 31.40 22.71
N LYS A 675 8.53 30.42 23.33
CA LYS A 675 8.33 28.99 23.05
C LYS A 675 7.16 28.37 23.79
N LEU A 676 6.75 28.98 24.89
CA LEU A 676 5.61 28.54 25.68
C LEU A 676 4.64 29.71 25.85
N PRO A 677 3.32 29.46 25.77
CA PRO A 677 2.33 30.53 25.79
C PRO A 677 2.29 31.16 27.18
N PHE A 678 2.23 32.50 27.29
CA PHE A 678 2.15 33.22 28.57
C PHE A 678 3.25 32.89 29.59
N ALA A 679 4.44 32.45 29.14
CA ALA A 679 5.56 32.20 30.04
C ALA A 679 6.00 33.47 30.81
N ASP A 680 5.76 34.65 30.24
CA ASP A 680 6.04 35.96 30.82
C ASP A 680 4.94 36.45 31.79
N ASN A 681 3.73 35.88 31.68
CA ASN A 681 2.57 36.24 32.47
C ASN A 681 1.66 35.02 32.76
N PRO A 682 2.14 34.03 33.53
CA PRO A 682 1.38 32.81 33.82
C PRO A 682 0.09 33.10 34.60
N GLU A 683 0.04 34.20 35.37
CA GLU A 683 -1.15 34.65 36.10
C GLU A 683 -2.36 34.85 35.16
N ALA A 684 -2.13 35.21 33.89
CA ALA A 684 -3.19 35.37 32.91
C ALA A 684 -3.85 34.04 32.53
N ILE A 685 -3.08 32.95 32.40
CA ILE A 685 -3.62 31.61 32.17
C ILE A 685 -4.25 31.07 33.45
N GLU A 686 -3.64 31.26 34.61
CA GLU A 686 -4.22 30.84 35.89
C GLU A 686 -5.55 31.53 36.20
N ALA A 687 -5.75 32.77 35.74
CA ALA A 687 -7.05 33.44 35.82
C ALA A 687 -8.15 32.71 35.01
N VAL A 688 -7.77 31.93 34.00
CA VAL A 688 -8.68 31.10 33.19
C VAL A 688 -8.84 29.70 33.80
N LEU A 689 -7.73 29.05 34.18
CA LEU A 689 -7.70 27.64 34.63
C LEU A 689 -7.87 27.42 36.13
N GLY A 690 -7.72 28.47 36.94
CA GLY A 690 -7.58 28.38 38.39
C GLY A 690 -6.11 28.36 38.84
N GLU A 691 -5.88 28.78 40.09
CA GLU A 691 -4.55 28.86 40.70
C GLU A 691 -3.89 27.48 40.79
N GLY A 692 -2.63 27.35 40.34
CA GLY A 692 -1.85 26.11 40.42
C GLY A 692 -2.12 25.08 39.32
N ASN A 693 -3.02 25.37 38.37
CA ASN A 693 -3.40 24.46 37.28
C ASN A 693 -2.59 24.67 35.99
N TYR A 694 -1.52 25.45 36.03
CA TYR A 694 -0.68 25.73 34.85
C TYR A 694 0.79 25.45 35.12
N VAL A 695 1.36 24.48 34.40
CA VAL A 695 2.75 24.03 34.57
C VAL A 695 3.51 24.16 33.26
N LEU A 696 4.65 24.84 33.30
CA LEU A 696 5.59 24.94 32.19
C LEU A 696 6.70 23.90 32.34
N ARG A 697 6.99 23.17 31.29
CA ARG A 697 8.02 22.12 31.28
C ARG A 697 9.04 22.29 30.15
N GLY A 698 10.24 21.77 30.38
CA GLY A 698 11.24 21.67 29.33
C GLY A 698 12.33 20.65 29.60
N ALA A 699 13.09 20.31 28.56
CA ALA A 699 14.16 19.30 28.59
C ALA A 699 15.54 19.85 28.20
N GLY A 700 15.64 21.10 27.73
CA GLY A 700 16.90 21.71 27.33
C GLY A 700 17.69 20.91 26.30
N GLN A 701 17.02 20.26 25.34
CA GLN A 701 17.69 19.39 24.34
C GLN A 701 18.72 20.13 23.46
N ASN A 702 18.67 21.46 23.44
CA ASN A 702 19.59 22.36 22.75
C ASN A 702 20.95 22.41 23.46
N ASN A 703 20.97 22.08 24.75
CA ASN A 703 22.16 22.06 25.56
C ASN A 703 22.84 20.71 25.44
N SER A 704 23.98 20.67 24.75
CA SER A 704 24.81 19.46 24.59
C SER A 704 25.24 18.79 25.91
N SER A 705 25.15 19.49 27.05
CA SER A 705 25.41 18.93 28.38
C SER A 705 24.24 18.13 28.96
N ILE A 706 23.09 18.14 28.28
CA ILE A 706 21.86 17.45 28.66
C ILE A 706 21.54 16.42 27.57
N SER A 707 21.70 15.14 27.89
CA SER A 707 21.43 14.04 26.96
C SER A 707 20.26 13.15 27.39
N ASP A 708 19.61 13.50 28.50
CA ASP A 708 18.64 12.67 29.19
C ASP A 708 17.23 12.78 28.60
N GLY A 709 16.95 13.89 27.88
CA GLY A 709 15.72 14.10 27.12
C GLY A 709 14.44 14.23 27.93
N ARG A 710 14.45 13.89 29.23
CA ARG A 710 13.30 13.97 30.14
C ARG A 710 12.94 15.42 30.45
N GLN A 711 11.65 15.73 30.51
CA GLN A 711 11.17 17.08 30.79
C GLN A 711 10.96 17.30 32.30
N TRP A 712 11.41 18.44 32.82
CA TRP A 712 11.22 18.90 34.20
C TRP A 712 10.40 20.19 34.26
N VAL A 713 9.96 20.57 35.45
CA VAL A 713 9.29 21.85 35.67
C VAL A 713 10.28 23.00 35.45
N LEU A 714 9.90 23.98 34.62
CA LEU A 714 10.74 25.14 34.36
C LEU A 714 10.77 26.06 35.58
N GLU A 715 11.97 26.30 36.08
CA GLU A 715 12.24 27.26 37.13
C GLU A 715 13.10 28.40 36.59
N ASN A 716 13.10 29.51 37.34
CA ASN A 716 14.11 30.55 37.15
C ASN A 716 15.42 30.06 37.79
N PRO A 717 16.52 29.88 37.05
CA PRO A 717 17.75 29.32 37.61
C PRO A 717 18.23 30.16 38.81
N LYS A 718 18.20 29.58 40.02
CA LYS A 718 18.82 30.22 41.19
C LYS A 718 20.34 30.12 41.07
N ALA A 719 21.00 31.28 41.00
CA ALA A 719 22.46 31.35 41.03
C ALA A 719 23.00 30.80 42.37
N PHE A 720 23.66 29.65 42.34
CA PHE A 720 24.53 29.19 43.43
C PHE A 720 25.97 29.63 43.18
N ALA A 721 26.61 30.14 44.25
CA ALA A 721 27.92 30.79 44.21
C ALA A 721 29.06 29.90 43.65
N ALA A 722 30.01 30.60 43.02
CA ALA A 722 31.03 30.16 42.07
C ALA A 722 31.89 28.93 42.43
N PRO A 723 32.13 28.02 41.45
CA PRO A 723 33.40 27.32 41.27
C PRO A 723 34.46 28.25 40.63
N LEU A 724 35.74 27.96 40.90
CA LEU A 724 36.94 28.74 40.55
C LEU A 724 36.92 29.43 39.17
N ALA A 725 37.42 30.68 39.13
CA ALA A 725 37.46 31.54 37.95
C ALA A 725 38.07 30.85 36.72
N VAL A 726 37.18 30.44 35.83
CA VAL A 726 37.46 30.34 34.40
C VAL A 726 37.58 31.77 33.88
N LEU A 727 38.68 32.07 33.18
CA LEU A 727 38.87 33.35 32.52
C LEU A 727 37.88 33.41 31.34
N GLU A 728 36.70 33.97 31.57
CA GLU A 728 35.81 34.39 30.49
C GLU A 728 36.33 35.70 29.89
N ILE A 729 36.47 35.67 28.57
CA ILE A 729 37.15 36.67 27.75
C ILE A 729 36.01 37.51 27.12
N PRO A 730 35.68 38.73 27.61
CA PRO A 730 34.45 39.46 27.22
C PRO A 730 34.46 39.93 25.76
N GLU A 731 33.51 39.49 24.94
CA GLU A 731 33.35 39.93 23.54
C GLU A 731 33.10 41.44 23.44
N LEU A 732 33.80 42.10 22.50
CA LEU A 732 33.58 43.50 22.15
C LEU A 732 32.37 43.61 21.21
N MET A 733 31.18 43.90 21.76
CA MET A 733 30.03 44.28 20.95
C MET A 733 30.23 45.70 20.41
N GLY A 734 30.32 45.83 19.09
CA GLY A 734 30.53 47.12 18.44
C GLY A 734 30.24 47.15 16.94
N CYS A 735 30.91 46.32 16.13
CA CYS A 735 30.85 46.42 14.65
C CYS A 735 31.19 45.07 13.96
N PRO A 736 30.29 44.08 13.93
CA PRO A 736 30.60 42.72 13.47
C PRO A 736 30.95 42.65 11.97
N VAL A 737 30.37 43.51 11.14
CA VAL A 737 30.61 43.52 9.69
C VAL A 737 32.03 43.99 9.37
N GLU A 738 32.48 45.06 10.02
CA GLU A 738 33.81 45.66 9.84
C GLU A 738 34.91 44.76 10.40
N MET A 739 34.65 44.08 11.52
CA MET A 739 35.58 43.09 12.08
C MET A 739 35.72 41.87 11.16
N GLN A 740 34.62 41.35 10.63
CA GLN A 740 34.66 40.24 9.68
C GLN A 740 35.40 40.64 8.38
N ALA A 741 35.13 41.84 7.86
CA ALA A 741 35.82 42.36 6.67
C ALA A 741 37.33 42.55 6.91
N ALA A 742 37.73 43.05 8.08
CA ALA A 742 39.13 43.18 8.46
C ALA A 742 39.80 41.82 8.66
N ALA A 743 39.11 40.83 9.25
CA ALA A 743 39.63 39.47 9.43
C ALA A 743 39.90 38.79 8.08
N ILE A 744 38.98 38.93 7.12
CA ILE A 744 39.15 38.47 5.73
C ILE A 744 40.33 39.20 5.07
N GLU A 745 40.44 40.52 5.25
CA GLU A 745 41.55 41.32 4.71
C GLU A 745 42.90 40.96 5.34
N LEU A 746 42.93 40.35 6.51
CA LEU A 746 44.18 39.87 7.13
C LEU A 746 44.44 38.38 6.89
N GLY A 747 43.47 37.64 6.37
CA GLY A 747 43.57 36.19 6.18
C GLY A 747 43.60 35.42 7.50
N ILE A 748 42.99 35.95 8.56
CA ILE A 748 42.93 35.35 9.91
C ILE A 748 41.47 35.10 10.33
N SER A 749 41.24 34.27 11.35
CA SER A 749 39.89 34.07 11.90
C SER A 749 39.42 35.28 12.71
N ASP A 750 38.10 35.47 12.81
CA ASP A 750 37.49 36.51 13.65
C ASP A 750 37.98 36.42 15.11
N ASP A 751 38.03 35.21 15.67
CA ASP A 751 38.56 34.95 17.01
C ASP A 751 40.01 35.44 17.18
N THR A 752 40.84 35.25 16.16
CA THR A 752 42.26 35.69 16.19
C THR A 752 42.36 37.21 16.15
N LEU A 753 41.51 37.86 15.34
CA LEU A 753 41.42 39.32 15.29
C LEU A 753 40.93 39.89 16.63
N GLN A 754 39.89 39.28 17.24
CA GLN A 754 39.39 39.69 18.55
C GLN A 754 40.45 39.56 19.65
N MET A 755 41.23 38.48 19.68
CA MET A 755 42.34 38.33 20.61
C MET A 755 43.40 39.43 20.44
N THR A 756 43.67 39.81 19.20
CA THR A 756 44.67 40.85 18.88
C THR A 756 44.19 42.23 19.34
N ILE A 757 42.93 42.58 19.03
CA ILE A 757 42.31 43.84 19.47
C ILE A 757 42.33 43.96 21.00
N ARG A 758 42.07 42.86 21.73
CA ARG A 758 42.16 42.85 23.21
C ARG A 758 43.57 43.17 23.71
N ASN A 759 44.61 42.59 23.09
CA ASN A 759 45.99 42.87 23.45
C ASN A 759 46.37 44.33 23.16
N SER A 760 45.88 44.90 22.06
CA SER A 760 46.13 46.30 21.68
C SER A 760 45.41 47.30 22.58
N LEU A 761 44.14 47.05 22.94
CA LEU A 761 43.39 47.83 23.93
C LEU A 761 44.07 47.82 25.32
N ALA A 762 44.70 46.69 25.70
CA ALA A 762 45.45 46.61 26.95
C ALA A 762 46.72 47.50 26.95
N MET A 763 47.31 47.76 25.78
CA MET A 763 48.49 48.64 25.64
C MET A 763 48.11 50.11 25.37
N ASN A 764 46.98 50.36 24.71
CA ASN A 764 46.46 51.69 24.42
C ASN A 764 44.92 51.71 24.53
N PRO A 765 44.37 52.06 25.71
CA PRO A 765 42.94 51.95 26.00
C PRO A 765 42.05 52.98 25.26
N ASN A 766 42.62 53.88 24.48
CA ASN A 766 41.87 54.89 23.72
C ASN A 766 41.62 54.48 22.26
N ILE A 767 42.11 53.33 21.80
CA ILE A 767 41.86 52.82 20.45
C ILE A 767 40.36 52.56 20.28
N GLN A 768 39.79 52.97 19.14
CA GLN A 768 38.44 52.63 18.72
C GLN A 768 38.52 51.46 17.72
N PRO A 769 38.30 50.20 18.13
CA PRO A 769 38.61 49.03 17.29
C PRO A 769 37.77 48.96 16.01
N CYS A 770 36.50 49.37 16.10
CA CYS A 770 35.62 49.52 14.95
C CYS A 770 36.20 50.47 13.90
N ASP A 771 36.62 51.65 14.32
CA ASP A 771 37.14 52.68 13.42
C ASP A 771 38.47 52.25 12.81
N ALA A 772 39.30 51.53 13.57
CA ALA A 772 40.55 50.95 13.09
C ALA A 772 40.30 49.88 12.01
N CYS A 773 39.38 48.94 12.25
CA CYS A 773 38.98 47.93 11.26
C CYS A 773 38.36 48.56 10.00
N ALA A 774 37.46 49.52 10.16
CA ALA A 774 36.86 50.24 9.03
C ALA A 774 37.89 51.03 8.22
N SER A 775 38.84 51.68 8.90
CA SER A 775 39.94 52.41 8.27
C SER A 775 40.89 51.48 7.52
N LEU A 776 41.13 50.26 8.05
CA LEU A 776 41.96 49.25 7.41
C LEU A 776 41.34 48.79 6.09
N VAL A 777 40.05 48.43 6.10
CA VAL A 777 39.31 48.01 4.90
C VAL A 777 39.23 49.13 3.86
N THR A 778 39.04 50.38 4.33
CA THR A 778 39.03 51.55 3.44
C THR A 778 40.40 51.76 2.76
N ALA A 779 41.50 51.66 3.52
CA ALA A 779 42.84 51.76 2.97
C ALA A 779 43.14 50.60 2.00
N ALA A 780 42.77 49.36 2.33
CA ALA A 780 42.90 48.20 1.44
C ALA A 780 42.16 48.40 0.11
N THR A 781 40.95 48.98 0.16
CA THR A 781 40.15 49.24 -1.05
C THR A 781 40.84 50.24 -1.99
N ILE A 782 41.49 51.26 -1.44
CA ILE A 782 42.27 52.24 -2.24
C ILE A 782 43.51 51.58 -2.82
N LEU A 783 44.20 50.74 -2.05
CA LEU A 783 45.42 50.03 -2.46
C LEU A 783 45.18 48.96 -3.53
N ASN A 784 44.02 48.29 -3.49
CA ASN A 784 43.62 47.36 -4.52
C ASN A 784 43.50 48.04 -5.90
N ASP A 785 43.27 49.37 -5.92
CA ASP A 785 43.16 50.24 -7.09
C ASP A 785 42.48 49.53 -8.28
N ALA A 786 41.27 49.00 -8.07
CA ALA A 786 40.60 48.13 -9.04
C ALA A 786 40.41 48.77 -10.43
N ASP A 787 40.34 50.11 -10.49
CA ASP A 787 40.22 50.89 -11.72
C ASP A 787 41.59 51.17 -12.39
N GLY A 788 42.70 50.88 -11.70
CA GLY A 788 44.10 51.03 -12.14
C GLY A 788 44.60 52.47 -12.29
N VAL A 789 43.78 53.45 -11.91
CA VAL A 789 44.02 54.88 -12.21
C VAL A 789 45.07 55.52 -11.30
N ARG A 790 45.19 55.08 -10.04
CA ARG A 790 46.12 55.67 -9.06
C ARG A 790 47.54 55.17 -9.31
N LEU A 791 47.69 53.89 -9.60
CA LEU A 791 48.98 53.30 -10.00
C LEU A 791 49.45 53.80 -11.36
N ALA A 792 48.54 54.04 -12.32
CA ALA A 792 48.89 54.66 -13.59
C ALA A 792 49.40 56.11 -13.40
N ALA A 793 48.73 56.90 -12.56
CA ALA A 793 49.16 58.23 -12.18
C ALA A 793 50.54 58.23 -11.52
N MET A 794 50.75 57.29 -10.59
CA MET A 794 52.03 57.08 -9.90
C MET A 794 53.17 56.83 -10.89
N ASN A 795 52.98 55.88 -11.81
CA ASN A 795 53.98 55.54 -12.82
C ASN A 795 54.30 56.71 -13.75
N GLN A 796 53.29 57.49 -14.18
CA GLN A 796 53.50 58.65 -15.04
C GLN A 796 54.33 59.74 -14.34
N ILE A 797 54.03 60.02 -13.07
CA ILE A 797 54.73 61.02 -12.26
C ILE A 797 56.17 60.56 -12.00
N PHE A 798 56.36 59.32 -11.56
CA PHE A 798 57.69 58.80 -11.24
C PHE A 798 58.57 58.59 -12.47
N ASN A 799 58.02 58.24 -13.63
CA ASN A 799 58.81 58.21 -14.87
C ASN A 799 59.35 59.58 -15.28
N THR A 800 58.79 60.68 -14.74
CA THR A 800 59.26 62.04 -15.00
C THR A 800 60.18 62.56 -13.88
N LEU A 801 59.84 62.31 -12.62
CA LEU A 801 60.54 62.87 -11.46
C LEU A 801 61.63 61.96 -10.87
N ALA A 802 61.49 60.64 -11.02
CA ALA A 802 62.41 59.63 -10.52
C ALA A 802 62.46 58.41 -11.49
N PRO A 803 63.01 58.59 -12.70
CA PRO A 803 62.98 57.57 -13.75
C PRO A 803 63.62 56.24 -13.31
N ALA A 804 63.10 55.11 -13.80
CA ALA A 804 63.49 53.77 -13.39
C ALA A 804 64.97 53.42 -13.61
N ASP A 805 65.66 54.13 -14.51
CA ASP A 805 67.07 53.95 -14.85
C ASP A 805 68.03 54.81 -14.01
N ALA A 806 67.51 55.63 -13.08
CA ALA A 806 68.28 56.48 -12.18
C ALA A 806 68.21 55.98 -10.72
N PRO A 807 69.32 56.08 -9.94
CA PRO A 807 69.33 55.68 -8.54
C PRO A 807 68.43 56.59 -7.70
N PHE A 808 67.64 56.00 -6.80
CA PHE A 808 66.83 56.73 -5.85
C PHE A 808 67.70 57.34 -4.74
N THR A 809 67.92 58.66 -4.80
CA THR A 809 68.74 59.40 -3.83
C THR A 809 67.85 60.23 -2.89
N PRO A 810 68.33 60.60 -1.69
CA PRO A 810 67.59 61.48 -0.78
C PRO A 810 67.15 62.80 -1.43
N GLU A 811 67.95 63.35 -2.35
CA GLU A 811 67.62 64.56 -3.10
C GLU A 811 66.45 64.34 -4.07
N VAL A 812 66.39 63.17 -4.72
CA VAL A 812 65.27 62.77 -5.58
C VAL A 812 64.00 62.57 -4.73
N SER A 813 64.12 61.90 -3.58
CA SER A 813 62.99 61.75 -2.64
C SER A 813 62.44 63.12 -2.21
N ALA A 814 63.29 64.05 -1.78
CA ALA A 814 62.88 65.40 -1.39
C ALA A 814 62.24 66.19 -2.54
N SER A 815 62.71 65.99 -3.78
CA SER A 815 62.10 66.58 -4.98
C SER A 815 60.71 66.01 -5.26
N VAL A 816 60.52 64.70 -5.08
CA VAL A 816 59.22 64.04 -5.22
C VAL A 816 58.26 64.53 -4.15
N VAL A 817 58.68 64.59 -2.87
CA VAL A 817 57.89 65.18 -1.77
C VAL A 817 57.46 66.61 -2.11
N THR A 818 58.38 67.44 -2.60
CA THR A 818 58.08 68.84 -2.97
C THR A 818 57.08 68.93 -4.12
N ALA A 819 57.18 68.03 -5.11
CA ALA A 819 56.26 68.00 -6.25
C ALA A 819 54.85 67.60 -5.82
N PHE A 820 54.70 66.57 -4.98
CA PHE A 820 53.41 66.19 -4.41
C PHE A 820 52.80 67.32 -3.56
N ALA A 821 53.61 68.00 -2.75
CA ALA A 821 53.14 69.10 -1.91
C ALA A 821 52.70 70.36 -2.69
N GLN A 822 53.30 70.63 -3.86
CA GLN A 822 52.97 71.81 -4.67
C GLN A 822 51.86 71.56 -5.69
N LEU A 823 51.79 70.35 -6.24
CA LEU A 823 50.90 70.01 -7.36
C LEU A 823 49.71 69.12 -6.95
N GLY A 824 49.71 68.55 -5.74
CA GLY A 824 48.64 67.67 -5.25
C GLY A 824 47.26 68.28 -5.32
N ASP A 825 47.12 69.58 -5.04
CA ASP A 825 45.82 70.29 -5.09
C ASP A 825 45.50 70.89 -6.48
N GLN A 826 46.46 70.88 -7.40
CA GLN A 826 46.36 71.57 -8.71
C GLN A 826 46.24 70.58 -9.88
N ASP A 827 46.73 69.36 -9.73
CA ASP A 827 46.71 68.31 -10.75
C ASP A 827 46.11 67.02 -10.21
N ARG A 828 45.06 66.54 -10.90
CA ARG A 828 44.33 65.33 -10.52
C ARG A 828 45.23 64.08 -10.50
N GLN A 829 46.26 63.99 -11.33
CA GLN A 829 47.18 62.86 -11.32
C GLN A 829 48.02 62.85 -10.04
N TYR A 830 48.48 64.01 -9.57
CA TYR A 830 49.23 64.12 -8.31
C TYR A 830 48.34 63.85 -7.09
N ALA A 831 47.08 64.27 -7.12
CA ALA A 831 46.10 63.94 -6.07
C ALA A 831 45.86 62.42 -5.98
N LEU A 832 45.60 61.76 -7.12
CA LEU A 832 45.34 60.31 -7.17
C LEU A 832 46.55 59.48 -6.73
N ALA A 833 47.75 59.92 -7.09
CA ALA A 833 48.98 59.27 -6.63
C ALA A 833 49.22 59.50 -5.13
N ALA A 834 49.00 60.72 -4.61
CA ALA A 834 49.10 60.99 -3.18
C ALA A 834 48.13 60.15 -2.35
N GLU A 835 46.87 59.99 -2.81
CA GLU A 835 45.87 59.12 -2.17
C GLU A 835 46.38 57.68 -1.99
N TYR A 836 47.10 57.14 -2.97
CA TYR A 836 47.65 55.79 -2.90
C TYR A 836 48.80 55.67 -1.89
N ILE A 837 49.69 56.67 -1.84
CA ILE A 837 50.82 56.70 -0.89
C ILE A 837 50.29 56.83 0.54
N ASP A 838 49.34 57.72 0.75
CA ASP A 838 48.72 57.94 2.06
C ASP A 838 47.93 56.72 2.52
N ALA A 839 47.22 56.04 1.62
CA ALA A 839 46.54 54.79 1.91
C ALA A 839 47.53 53.69 2.31
N PHE A 840 48.69 53.58 1.64
CA PHE A 840 49.72 52.60 1.99
C PHE A 840 50.30 52.87 3.39
N ALA A 841 50.66 54.13 3.67
CA ALA A 841 51.17 54.53 4.97
C ALA A 841 50.14 54.31 6.07
N ARG A 842 48.86 54.61 5.80
CA ARG A 842 47.78 54.38 6.77
C ARG A 842 47.54 52.90 7.01
N TYR A 843 47.56 52.08 5.97
CA TYR A 843 47.40 50.63 6.08
C TYR A 843 48.48 50.02 6.99
N VAL A 844 49.75 50.33 6.74
CA VAL A 844 50.87 49.88 7.58
C VAL A 844 50.75 50.40 9.01
N ALA A 845 50.41 51.69 9.20
CA ALA A 845 50.28 52.28 10.53
C ALA A 845 49.17 51.62 11.36
N ILE A 846 48.02 51.29 10.76
CA ILE A 846 46.94 50.59 11.46
C ILE A 846 47.42 49.20 11.90
N LEU A 847 48.13 48.47 11.04
CA LEU A 847 48.63 47.13 11.36
C LEU A 847 49.67 47.13 12.48
N ASP A 848 50.60 48.09 12.47
CA ASP A 848 51.71 48.16 13.42
C ASP A 848 51.32 48.82 14.77
N THR A 849 50.51 49.88 14.72
CA THR A 849 50.29 50.76 15.88
C THR A 849 48.90 50.67 16.50
N GLU A 850 47.86 50.41 15.70
CA GLU A 850 46.48 50.37 16.19
C GLU A 850 46.03 48.92 16.49
N LEU A 851 46.09 48.03 15.50
CA LEU A 851 45.63 46.65 15.66
C LEU A 851 46.71 45.72 16.20
N LYS A 852 48.00 46.01 15.95
CA LYS A 852 49.13 45.08 16.21
C LYS A 852 48.85 43.68 15.67
N ALA A 853 48.38 43.62 14.43
CA ALA A 853 47.98 42.38 13.79
C ALA A 853 49.10 41.32 13.92
N PRO A 854 48.77 40.03 14.18
CA PRO A 854 49.75 38.97 14.38
C PRO A 854 50.32 38.47 13.04
N ILE A 855 50.62 39.42 12.17
CA ILE A 855 51.29 39.25 10.89
C ILE A 855 52.79 39.48 11.12
N GLY A 856 53.62 39.16 10.13
CA GLY A 856 55.05 39.44 10.18
C GLY A 856 55.34 40.95 10.19
N ASP A 857 56.40 41.37 9.50
CA ASP A 857 56.67 42.79 9.30
C ASP A 857 55.48 43.45 8.55
N PRO A 858 54.79 44.46 9.11
CA PRO A 858 53.60 45.05 8.49
C PRO A 858 53.86 45.68 7.12
N VAL A 859 55.08 46.17 6.88
CA VAL A 859 55.50 46.72 5.59
C VAL A 859 55.67 45.59 4.58
N VAL A 860 56.31 44.48 4.98
CA VAL A 860 56.45 43.29 4.13
C VAL A 860 55.08 42.71 3.78
N PHE A 861 54.19 42.60 4.76
CA PHE A 861 52.83 42.10 4.55
C PHE A 861 52.02 42.97 3.58
N ALA A 862 52.07 44.31 3.74
CA ALA A 862 51.38 45.23 2.85
C ALA A 862 51.95 45.18 1.41
N LEU A 863 53.27 45.00 1.26
CA LEU A 863 53.91 44.82 -0.04
C LEU A 863 53.59 43.48 -0.70
N GLU A 864 53.53 42.38 0.06
CA GLU A 864 53.15 41.07 -0.48
C GLU A 864 51.69 41.04 -0.90
N LYS A 865 50.80 41.70 -0.15
CA LYS A 865 49.37 41.66 -0.40
C LYS A 865 48.89 42.65 -1.47
N HIS A 866 49.42 43.87 -1.47
CA HIS A 866 48.97 44.96 -2.34
C HIS A 866 50.07 45.49 -3.28
N GLY A 867 51.31 44.99 -3.15
CA GLY A 867 52.48 45.49 -3.87
C GLY A 867 52.84 44.74 -5.15
N ASP A 868 52.07 43.73 -5.57
CA ASP A 868 52.31 43.00 -6.83
C ASP A 868 52.39 43.93 -8.06
N THR A 869 51.62 45.03 -8.04
CA THR A 869 51.62 46.06 -9.08
C THR A 869 52.78 47.05 -8.97
N LEU A 870 53.41 47.15 -7.79
CA LEU A 870 54.60 47.97 -7.52
C LEU A 870 55.91 47.23 -7.80
N MET A 871 55.87 45.89 -7.84
CA MET A 871 57.05 45.02 -8.00
C MET A 871 57.07 44.22 -9.32
N GLY A 872 56.09 44.42 -10.21
CA GLY A 872 56.04 43.76 -11.53
C GLY A 872 57.11 44.25 -12.53
N GLU A 873 57.38 43.46 -13.58
CA GLU A 873 58.47 43.71 -14.56
C GLU A 873 58.39 45.07 -15.31
N GLN A 874 57.25 45.75 -15.30
CA GLN A 874 57.04 47.07 -15.92
C GLN A 874 56.91 48.23 -14.90
N ALA A 875 56.98 47.96 -13.60
CA ALA A 875 56.85 48.97 -12.56
C ALA A 875 58.15 49.76 -12.37
N ASN A 876 58.05 51.07 -12.09
CA ASN A 876 59.22 51.88 -11.77
C ASN A 876 59.68 51.56 -10.32
N PRO A 877 60.89 50.97 -10.12
CA PRO A 877 61.35 50.51 -8.81
C PRO A 877 61.55 51.65 -7.80
N ASN A 878 61.70 52.89 -8.28
CA ASN A 878 61.82 54.07 -7.42
C ASN A 878 60.50 54.43 -6.73
N ILE A 879 59.35 53.94 -7.21
CA ILE A 879 58.05 54.11 -6.52
C ILE A 879 58.05 53.31 -5.21
N ALA A 880 58.44 52.04 -5.27
CA ALA A 880 58.53 51.19 -4.09
C ALA A 880 59.56 51.75 -3.09
N ALA A 881 60.72 52.21 -3.57
CA ALA A 881 61.73 52.85 -2.73
C ALA A 881 61.21 54.14 -2.04
N TYR A 882 60.41 54.94 -2.75
CA TYR A 882 59.79 56.13 -2.16
C TYR A 882 58.73 55.77 -1.12
N ILE A 883 57.81 54.86 -1.43
CA ILE A 883 56.76 54.44 -0.47
C ILE A 883 57.41 53.87 0.80
N LEU A 884 58.44 53.03 0.65
CA LEU A 884 59.24 52.51 1.76
C LEU A 884 59.89 53.64 2.58
N SER A 885 60.40 54.69 1.93
CA SER A 885 60.96 55.85 2.64
C SER A 885 59.93 56.66 3.43
N GLN A 886 58.64 56.56 3.10
CA GLN A 886 57.56 57.26 3.81
C GLN A 886 57.05 56.49 5.04
N VAL A 887 57.21 55.16 5.07
CA VAL A 887 56.69 54.29 6.14
C VAL A 887 57.75 53.79 7.11
N MET A 888 59.03 53.87 6.76
CA MET A 888 60.12 53.52 7.68
C MET A 888 60.51 54.73 8.57
N PRO A 889 60.56 54.59 9.90
CA PRO A 889 61.10 55.63 10.77
C PRO A 889 62.60 55.81 10.49
N GLU A 890 63.08 57.05 10.34
CA GLU A 890 64.49 57.35 10.07
C GLU A 890 65.44 56.64 11.05
N GLY A 891 66.23 55.68 10.57
CA GLY A 891 67.38 55.14 11.29
C GLY A 891 67.62 53.63 11.15
N ILE A 892 68.14 53.21 9.99
CA ILE A 892 69.18 52.16 9.90
C ILE A 892 70.30 52.67 8.99
#